data_AF-A0A1V2ZXF8-F1
#
_entry.id   AF-A0A1V2ZXF8-F1
#
_cell.length_a   1.000
_cell.length_b   1.000
_cell.length_c   1.000
_cell.angle_alpha   90.00
_cell.angle_beta   90.00
_cell.angle_gamma   90.00
#
_symmetry.space_group_name_H-M   'P 1'
#
loop_
_entity.id
_entity.type
_entity.pdbx_description
1 polymer ?
#
loop_
_entity_poly.entity_id
_entity_poly.type
_entity_poly.pdbx_seq_one_letter_code
_entity_poly.pdbx_strand_id
1 'polypeptide(L)'
;MADSHQSTGNSGGQGSASSTSSRGQNRTPRRSRIIVEFLGSMNLAITLLVALAIASVIGTVLVQNEPYTEYLIQFGPFWHEIFAGMGLYQVYSASWFLLVVTFLVVSTAFCVYRQTPGILKDLRRYNLQVKEKSLRSFPASSTGDLGQSQEDFLAHARRVLKAQGFRAREKTRDGETVVAAMKGRWNRLGYMLTHVGIVVICVGALLDGQFLLKVNEWMGNVEIETRSIPESQVPEISRVPVSNPSFRGSVEIPEGASANVVFLPVREGYLVQDLPFRVELEEFRIQRFSTGAEQSYESDLVIHDPERDEPLRATISVNDPLIYDGYAIYQSSFADGGTRVEMEAIPLGPGALRGVDFPGRIFDEMDIPAPGGEELTIEFIDFSVVNTQALLNEEGEEENVFLGPRVDFRLVDRTGAGLYYRNYQNPIPQEGAKYFLSGVRESPAEEFSYLFIPADADDSLDRFRTYLTMLHDDEVRMAVAQQAARGSEEMMGGEEGRQAIARTVSMLMQTFAEGGYPAVDAEIEQRIPEGQREQLGGLLFQVLNSGLQGLYMEVLEEEGVVAITEEEQRWLEDAVSAINALNFYGSPYFFRLDDFDHREASGLQIAKAPGESTVYTGSVMLIIGIFLMFYVSYQRLWIVARPNEDGSGTHVVMAGTSNRHRVEFEKRFAHLERWIIEQKNVGDDDSPDSATNKND
;
A
#
# COMPACT_ATOMS: atom_id res chain seq x y z
N MET A 1 -34.35 22.03 -67.23
CA MET A 1 -33.89 23.43 -67.18
C MET A 1 -32.37 23.36 -67.30
N ALA A 2 -31.88 23.19 -68.54
CA ALA A 2 -31.46 24.26 -69.47
C ALA A 2 -30.08 24.82 -69.06
N ASP A 3 -29.04 24.93 -69.89
CA ASP A 3 -28.86 24.58 -71.30
C ASP A 3 -27.36 24.41 -71.63
N SER A 4 -27.12 23.71 -72.73
CA SER A 4 -25.92 23.55 -73.56
C SER A 4 -24.88 24.69 -73.66
N HIS A 5 -23.61 24.32 -73.94
CA HIS A 5 -22.91 24.82 -75.14
C HIS A 5 -21.75 23.89 -75.63
N GLN A 6 -21.85 23.56 -76.92
CA GLN A 6 -20.86 23.09 -77.94
C GLN A 6 -19.55 23.92 -77.97
N SER A 7 -18.43 23.64 -78.65
CA SER A 7 -17.88 22.62 -79.58
C SER A 7 -16.49 23.14 -80.04
N THR A 8 -15.70 22.27 -80.70
CA THR A 8 -14.61 22.53 -81.69
C THR A 8 -13.15 22.61 -81.23
N GLY A 9 -12.28 21.91 -81.98
CA GLY A 9 -10.84 22.19 -82.06
C GLY A 9 -9.93 20.97 -82.28
N ASN A 10 -9.98 20.35 -83.47
CA ASN A 10 -8.94 19.41 -83.94
C ASN A 10 -7.99 20.13 -84.92
N SER A 11 -6.69 19.85 -84.82
CA SER A 11 -5.68 19.67 -85.90
C SER A 11 -4.36 20.43 -85.72
N GLY A 12 -3.27 19.69 -85.91
CA GLY A 12 -2.04 20.18 -86.56
C GLY A 12 -0.76 20.20 -85.72
N GLY A 13 0.26 19.44 -86.16
CA GLY A 13 1.66 19.88 -86.03
C GLY A 13 2.66 18.88 -85.48
N GLN A 14 3.50 18.37 -86.38
CA GLN A 14 4.67 17.50 -86.16
C GLN A 14 5.77 18.14 -85.30
N GLY A 15 6.60 17.32 -84.65
CA GLY A 15 7.87 17.78 -84.07
C GLY A 15 8.58 16.74 -83.20
N SER A 16 9.42 15.93 -83.84
CA SER A 16 10.39 15.02 -83.23
C SER A 16 11.38 15.71 -82.28
N ALA A 17 11.68 15.11 -81.12
CA ALA A 17 13.06 14.78 -80.72
C ALA A 17 13.10 14.07 -79.36
N SER A 18 13.83 12.97 -79.36
CA SER A 18 14.24 12.09 -78.28
C SER A 18 14.75 12.77 -77.01
N SER A 19 14.26 12.31 -75.85
CA SER A 19 15.09 12.17 -74.64
C SER A 19 14.74 10.89 -73.90
N THR A 20 15.66 9.93 -73.97
CA THR A 20 15.62 8.65 -73.27
C THR A 20 15.88 8.91 -71.78
N SER A 21 14.84 8.83 -70.94
CA SER A 21 15.00 8.66 -69.50
C SER A 21 14.56 7.24 -69.13
N SER A 22 15.54 6.42 -68.76
CA SER A 22 15.30 5.08 -68.22
C SER A 22 14.58 5.20 -66.88
N ARG A 23 13.28 4.88 -66.86
CA ARG A 23 12.50 4.67 -65.64
C ARG A 23 13.12 3.52 -64.83
N GLY A 24 13.80 3.85 -63.74
CA GLY A 24 14.05 2.93 -62.65
C GLY A 24 12.71 2.56 -62.00
N GLN A 25 12.36 1.28 -62.04
CA GLN A 25 11.16 0.74 -61.38
C GLN A 25 11.28 0.92 -59.87
N ASN A 26 10.46 1.80 -59.29
CA ASN A 26 10.21 1.85 -57.84
C ASN A 26 9.43 0.60 -57.44
N ARG A 27 10.13 -0.40 -56.89
CA ARG A 27 9.49 -1.52 -56.17
C ARG A 27 8.83 -0.97 -54.91
N THR A 28 7.51 -1.13 -54.81
CA THR A 28 6.74 -0.83 -53.60
C THR A 28 7.32 -1.61 -52.41
N PRO A 29 7.61 -0.96 -51.26
CA PRO A 29 8.13 -1.67 -50.10
C PRO A 29 7.06 -2.62 -49.55
N ARG A 30 7.44 -3.88 -49.28
CA ARG A 30 6.59 -4.88 -48.59
C ARG A 30 6.10 -4.29 -47.27
N ARG A 31 4.82 -4.51 -46.90
CA ARG A 31 4.20 -4.04 -45.63
C ARG A 31 5.06 -4.32 -44.39
N SER A 32 5.78 -5.44 -44.38
CA SER A 32 6.71 -5.81 -43.31
C SER A 32 7.86 -4.81 -43.10
N ARG A 33 8.32 -4.13 -44.17
CA ARG A 33 9.39 -3.13 -44.09
C ARG A 33 8.91 -1.82 -43.46
N ILE A 34 7.65 -1.45 -43.70
CA ILE A 34 7.03 -0.24 -43.12
C ILE A 34 6.84 -0.42 -41.61
N ILE A 35 6.35 -1.59 -41.18
CA ILE A 35 6.17 -1.92 -39.76
C ILE A 35 7.53 -1.93 -39.03
N VAL A 36 8.55 -2.50 -39.66
CA VAL A 36 9.92 -2.52 -39.17
C VAL A 36 10.53 -1.12 -39.06
N GLU A 37 10.31 -0.24 -40.04
CA GLU A 37 10.79 1.13 -40.01
C GLU A 37 10.06 1.98 -38.95
N PHE A 38 8.76 1.73 -38.72
CA PHE A 38 7.97 2.39 -37.69
C PHE A 38 8.40 1.98 -36.26
N LEU A 39 8.48 0.67 -36.00
CA LEU A 39 8.89 0.12 -34.69
C LEU A 39 10.33 0.52 -34.32
N GLY A 40 11.20 0.70 -35.32
CA GLY A 40 12.59 1.13 -35.12
C GLY A 40 12.81 2.65 -35.13
N SER A 41 11.74 3.47 -35.03
CA SER A 41 11.86 4.92 -35.08
C SER A 41 12.18 5.53 -33.70
N MET A 42 13.13 6.48 -33.68
CA MET A 42 13.56 7.14 -32.43
C MET A 42 12.44 7.98 -31.82
N ASN A 43 11.60 8.60 -32.65
CA ASN A 43 10.48 9.43 -32.19
C ASN A 43 9.44 8.60 -31.43
N LEU A 44 9.10 7.40 -31.93
CA LEU A 44 8.16 6.50 -31.25
C LEU A 44 8.65 6.15 -29.84
N ALA A 45 9.92 5.74 -29.71
CA ALA A 45 10.49 5.39 -28.42
C ALA A 45 10.45 6.55 -27.41
N ILE A 46 10.77 7.78 -27.85
CA ILE A 46 10.71 8.97 -27.01
C ILE A 46 9.26 9.28 -26.60
N THR A 47 8.31 9.20 -27.53
CA THR A 47 6.89 9.43 -27.23
C THR A 47 6.35 8.42 -26.22
N LEU A 48 6.69 7.14 -26.36
CA LEU A 48 6.30 6.09 -25.40
C LEU A 48 6.91 6.34 -24.02
N LEU A 49 8.17 6.77 -23.96
CA LEU A 49 8.83 7.08 -22.70
C LEU A 49 8.20 8.28 -21.98
N VAL A 50 7.81 9.32 -22.73
CA VAL A 50 7.07 10.47 -22.17
C VAL A 50 5.68 10.05 -21.67
N ALA A 51 4.97 9.21 -22.44
CA ALA A 51 3.67 8.68 -22.03
C ALA A 51 3.80 7.85 -20.74
N LEU A 52 4.83 7.00 -20.64
CA LEU A 52 5.10 6.21 -19.44
C LEU A 52 5.44 7.09 -18.24
N ALA A 53 6.18 8.18 -18.44
CA ALA A 53 6.50 9.14 -17.38
C ALA A 53 5.23 9.84 -16.85
N ILE A 54 4.35 10.31 -17.73
CA ILE A 54 3.06 10.91 -17.33
C ILE A 54 2.21 9.89 -16.55
N ALA A 55 2.10 8.66 -17.06
CA ALA A 55 1.38 7.59 -16.40
C ALA A 55 1.92 7.29 -14.99
N SER A 56 3.24 7.22 -14.84
CA SER A 56 3.90 6.97 -13.56
C SER A 56 3.66 8.10 -12.56
N VAL A 57 3.64 9.36 -13.01
CA VAL A 57 3.30 10.51 -12.17
C VAL A 57 1.86 10.39 -11.66
N ILE A 58 0.91 10.06 -12.52
CA ILE A 58 -0.50 9.86 -12.13
C ILE A 58 -0.61 8.75 -11.07
N GLY A 59 0.04 7.61 -11.31
CA GLY A 59 0.04 6.47 -10.38
C GLY A 59 0.78 6.72 -9.07
N THR A 60 1.60 7.77 -8.98
CA THR A 60 2.29 8.17 -7.73
C THR A 60 1.45 9.18 -6.92
N VAL A 61 0.69 10.04 -7.60
CA VAL A 61 -0.17 11.04 -6.96
C VAL A 61 -1.43 10.40 -6.37
N LEU A 62 -1.99 9.41 -7.07
CA LEU A 62 -3.17 8.68 -6.60
C LEU A 62 -2.72 7.43 -5.82
N VAL A 63 -3.09 7.34 -4.55
CA VAL A 63 -2.81 6.15 -3.71
C VAL A 63 -3.39 4.92 -4.39
N GLN A 64 -2.58 3.90 -4.63
CA GLN A 64 -2.96 2.73 -5.44
C GLN A 64 -3.46 1.58 -4.56
N ASN A 65 -4.42 0.80 -5.06
CA ASN A 65 -4.98 -0.40 -4.42
C ASN A 65 -5.69 -0.17 -3.06
N GLU A 66 -6.27 0.99 -2.82
CA GLU A 66 -7.19 1.18 -1.68
C GLU A 66 -8.53 0.46 -1.92
N PRO A 67 -9.31 0.19 -0.86
CA PRO A 67 -10.68 -0.28 -0.99
C PRO A 67 -11.52 0.65 -1.86
N TYR A 68 -12.37 0.08 -2.73
CA TYR A 68 -13.19 0.87 -3.65
C TYR A 68 -14.17 1.81 -2.94
N THR A 69 -14.66 1.42 -1.77
CA THR A 69 -15.50 2.25 -0.88
C THR A 69 -14.80 3.53 -0.47
N GLU A 70 -13.50 3.45 -0.16
CA GLU A 70 -12.69 4.60 0.22
C GLU A 70 -12.53 5.58 -0.97
N TYR A 71 -12.26 5.05 -2.17
CA TYR A 71 -12.24 5.89 -3.38
C TYR A 71 -13.59 6.53 -3.68
N LEU A 72 -14.70 5.83 -3.42
CA LEU A 72 -16.05 6.36 -3.61
C LEU A 72 -16.33 7.51 -2.62
N ILE A 73 -15.92 7.37 -1.36
CA ILE A 73 -16.04 8.41 -0.33
C ILE A 73 -15.21 9.64 -0.70
N GLN A 74 -13.97 9.45 -1.14
CA GLN A 74 -13.04 10.55 -1.45
C GLN A 74 -13.43 11.35 -2.71
N PHE A 75 -13.86 10.66 -3.78
CA PHE A 75 -14.10 11.30 -5.09
C PHE A 75 -15.57 11.48 -5.45
N GLY A 76 -16.48 10.83 -4.72
CA GLY A 76 -17.89 10.76 -5.03
C GLY A 76 -18.22 9.86 -6.24
N PRO A 77 -19.51 9.55 -6.47
CA PRO A 77 -19.92 8.56 -7.48
C PRO A 77 -19.47 8.86 -8.91
N PHE A 78 -19.53 10.13 -9.33
CA PHE A 78 -19.24 10.53 -10.71
C PHE A 78 -17.77 10.34 -11.09
N TRP A 79 -16.84 10.85 -10.27
CA TRP A 79 -15.40 10.72 -10.55
C TRP A 79 -14.91 9.30 -10.32
N HIS A 80 -15.54 8.58 -9.38
CA HIS A 80 -15.26 7.18 -9.13
C HIS A 80 -15.45 6.33 -10.39
N GLU A 81 -16.60 6.42 -11.06
CA GLU A 81 -16.87 5.67 -12.29
C GLU A 81 -15.85 5.98 -13.40
N ILE A 82 -15.46 7.25 -13.55
CA ILE A 82 -14.50 7.69 -14.56
C ILE A 82 -13.11 7.12 -14.28
N PHE A 83 -12.63 7.23 -13.04
CA PHE A 83 -11.29 6.76 -12.66
C PHE A 83 -11.20 5.23 -12.65
N ALA A 84 -12.24 4.55 -12.15
CA ALA A 84 -12.37 3.10 -12.22
C ALA A 84 -12.38 2.61 -13.68
N GLY A 85 -13.19 3.23 -14.55
CA GLY A 85 -13.29 2.87 -15.96
C GLY A 85 -11.98 3.06 -16.75
N MET A 86 -11.15 4.03 -16.38
CA MET A 86 -9.81 4.24 -16.94
C MET A 86 -8.72 3.35 -16.30
N GLY A 87 -9.03 2.68 -15.18
CA GLY A 87 -8.09 1.86 -14.42
C GLY A 87 -7.02 2.69 -13.69
N LEU A 88 -7.35 3.90 -13.21
CA LEU A 88 -6.39 4.79 -12.54
C LEU A 88 -6.05 4.37 -11.10
N TYR A 89 -6.89 3.55 -10.46
CA TYR A 89 -6.63 3.02 -9.12
C TYR A 89 -5.53 1.94 -9.11
N GLN A 90 -5.22 1.37 -10.28
CA GLN A 90 -4.19 0.36 -10.47
C GLN A 90 -3.43 0.62 -11.79
N VAL A 91 -2.79 1.78 -11.92
CA VAL A 91 -2.12 2.23 -13.15
C VAL A 91 -1.07 1.21 -13.63
N TYR A 92 -0.29 0.65 -12.70
CA TYR A 92 0.82 -0.26 -13.03
C TYR A 92 0.37 -1.62 -13.57
N SER A 93 -0.85 -2.06 -13.19
CA SER A 93 -1.46 -3.25 -13.77
C SER A 93 -2.33 -2.89 -14.97
N ALA A 94 -2.77 -1.64 -15.17
CA ALA A 94 -3.69 -1.21 -16.23
C ALA A 94 -3.28 -1.66 -17.64
N SER A 95 -4.27 -2.07 -18.45
CA SER A 95 -3.99 -2.73 -19.74
C SER A 95 -3.32 -1.77 -20.74
N TRP A 96 -3.70 -0.49 -20.72
CA TRP A 96 -3.06 0.54 -21.53
C TRP A 96 -1.61 0.80 -21.11
N PHE A 97 -1.29 0.72 -19.81
CA PHE A 97 0.06 0.90 -19.30
C PHE A 97 0.97 -0.25 -19.73
N LEU A 98 0.51 -1.49 -19.54
CA LEU A 98 1.22 -2.70 -19.98
C LEU A 98 1.46 -2.71 -21.50
N LEU A 99 0.51 -2.21 -22.29
CA LEU A 99 0.68 -2.04 -23.74
C LEU A 99 1.79 -1.03 -24.06
N VAL A 100 1.84 0.12 -23.37
CA VAL A 100 2.91 1.12 -23.56
C VAL A 100 4.28 0.52 -23.22
N VAL A 101 4.41 -0.18 -22.10
CA VAL A 101 5.66 -0.85 -21.69
C VAL A 101 6.05 -1.93 -22.71
N THR A 102 5.11 -2.77 -23.13
CA THR A 102 5.36 -3.82 -24.13
C THR A 102 5.84 -3.21 -25.46
N PHE A 103 5.19 -2.14 -25.92
CA PHE A 103 5.55 -1.48 -27.17
C PHE A 103 6.93 -0.80 -27.07
N LEU A 104 7.25 -0.22 -25.91
CA LEU A 104 8.57 0.34 -25.62
C LEU A 104 9.65 -0.74 -25.66
N VAL A 105 9.42 -1.90 -25.03
CA VAL A 105 10.34 -3.05 -25.05
C VAL A 105 10.57 -3.54 -26.48
N VAL A 106 9.51 -3.73 -27.27
CA VAL A 106 9.63 -4.19 -28.67
C VAL A 106 10.39 -3.17 -29.51
N SER A 107 10.08 -1.87 -29.38
CA SER A 107 10.74 -0.80 -30.13
C SER A 107 12.22 -0.68 -29.79
N THR A 108 12.56 -0.68 -28.50
CA THR A 108 13.95 -0.58 -28.02
C THR A 108 14.75 -1.84 -28.37
N ALA A 109 14.18 -3.03 -28.21
CA ALA A 109 14.80 -4.28 -28.65
C ALA A 109 15.08 -4.28 -30.16
N PHE A 110 14.16 -3.76 -30.98
CA PHE A 110 14.37 -3.64 -32.42
C PHE A 110 15.48 -2.63 -32.77
N CYS A 111 15.54 -1.50 -32.07
CA CYS A 111 16.64 -0.54 -32.21
C CYS A 111 18.00 -1.18 -31.90
N VAL A 112 18.09 -1.92 -30.79
CA VAL A 112 19.27 -2.69 -30.39
C VAL A 112 19.65 -3.69 -31.49
N TYR A 113 18.71 -4.54 -31.91
CA TYR A 113 18.95 -5.58 -32.93
C TYR A 113 19.48 -4.99 -34.24
N ARG A 114 18.91 -3.88 -34.71
CA ARG A 114 19.31 -3.23 -35.96
C ARG A 114 20.69 -2.56 -35.86
N GLN A 115 21.02 -1.98 -34.71
CA GLN A 115 22.23 -1.18 -34.55
C GLN A 115 23.46 -2.00 -34.11
N THR A 116 23.24 -3.13 -33.42
CA THR A 116 24.30 -4.02 -32.92
C THR A 116 25.33 -4.39 -34.00
N PRO A 117 24.94 -4.84 -35.21
CA PRO A 117 25.91 -5.31 -36.21
C PRO A 117 26.80 -4.18 -36.72
N GLY A 118 26.27 -2.96 -36.83
CA GLY A 118 27.03 -1.78 -37.24
C GLY A 118 28.10 -1.42 -36.22
N ILE A 119 27.72 -1.35 -34.95
CA ILE A 119 28.65 -1.07 -33.84
C ILE A 119 29.73 -2.15 -33.74
N LEU A 120 29.36 -3.43 -33.86
CA LEU A 120 30.32 -4.52 -33.78
C LEU A 120 31.32 -4.54 -34.95
N LYS A 121 30.85 -4.16 -36.15
CA LYS A 121 31.73 -3.95 -37.31
C LYS A 121 32.68 -2.77 -37.09
N ASP A 122 32.19 -1.64 -36.60
CA ASP A 122 33.00 -0.44 -36.33
C ASP A 122 34.07 -0.65 -35.25
N LEU A 123 33.78 -1.51 -34.25
CA LEU A 123 34.74 -1.94 -33.24
C LEU A 123 35.91 -2.75 -33.82
N ARG A 124 35.69 -3.42 -34.96
CA ARG A 124 36.66 -4.28 -35.63
C ARG A 124 37.32 -3.63 -36.86
N ARG A 125 36.69 -2.63 -37.47
CA ARG A 125 37.12 -2.02 -38.73
C ARG A 125 38.13 -0.90 -38.50
N TYR A 126 39.37 -1.17 -38.88
CA TYR A 126 40.41 -0.16 -39.03
C TYR A 126 40.25 0.48 -40.42
N ASN A 127 39.99 1.80 -40.49
CA ASN A 127 39.93 2.49 -41.78
C ASN A 127 41.34 2.70 -42.32
N LEU A 128 41.79 1.80 -43.19
CA LEU A 128 43.12 1.78 -43.82
C LEU A 128 43.10 2.38 -45.24
N GLN A 129 41.95 2.91 -45.69
CA GLN A 129 41.75 3.51 -47.01
C GLN A 129 41.59 5.02 -46.90
N VAL A 130 42.47 5.69 -46.16
CA VAL A 130 42.43 7.14 -45.99
C VAL A 130 43.46 7.77 -46.92
N LYS A 131 43.08 8.85 -47.60
CA LYS A 131 43.97 9.63 -48.45
C LYS A 131 44.55 10.80 -47.68
N GLU A 132 45.80 11.16 -47.97
CA GLU A 132 46.51 12.27 -47.34
C GLU A 132 45.70 13.58 -47.30
N LYS A 133 45.08 13.96 -48.43
CA LYS A 133 44.24 15.16 -48.54
C LYS A 133 43.08 15.19 -47.52
N SER A 134 42.56 14.03 -47.15
CA SER A 134 41.48 13.91 -46.15
C SER A 134 42.01 13.96 -44.72
N LEU A 135 43.29 13.66 -44.47
CA LEU A 135 43.89 13.74 -43.13
C LEU A 135 44.21 15.18 -42.75
N ARG A 136 44.68 15.97 -43.72
CA ARG A 136 44.97 17.40 -43.55
C ARG A 136 43.74 18.26 -43.22
N SER A 137 42.51 17.74 -43.44
CA SER A 137 41.27 18.45 -43.10
C SER A 137 40.79 18.22 -41.67
N PHE A 138 41.48 17.38 -40.89
CA PHE A 138 41.12 17.18 -39.48
C PHE A 138 41.67 18.35 -38.63
N PRO A 139 40.92 18.82 -37.61
CA PRO A 139 41.39 19.87 -36.70
C PRO A 139 42.71 19.51 -36.00
N ALA A 140 42.84 18.25 -35.59
CA ALA A 140 44.08 17.68 -35.07
C ALA A 140 44.80 16.95 -36.22
N SER A 141 45.57 17.68 -37.01
CA SER A 141 46.42 17.13 -38.06
C SER A 141 47.80 17.78 -38.06
N SER A 142 48.82 17.00 -38.41
CA SER A 142 50.21 17.45 -38.50
C SER A 142 50.90 16.76 -39.68
N THR A 143 51.88 17.44 -40.26
CA THR A 143 52.67 16.98 -41.40
C THR A 143 54.13 17.24 -41.11
N GLY A 144 55.01 16.29 -41.43
CA GLY A 144 56.45 16.47 -41.28
C GLY A 144 57.24 15.62 -42.28
N ASP A 145 58.42 16.11 -42.65
CA ASP A 145 59.38 15.42 -43.49
C ASP A 145 60.56 14.97 -42.63
N LEU A 146 60.85 13.67 -42.62
CA LEU A 146 61.86 13.06 -41.74
C LEU A 146 63.02 12.50 -42.56
N GLY A 147 64.26 12.76 -42.14
CA GLY A 147 65.47 12.25 -42.82
C GLY A 147 65.77 10.76 -42.63
N GLN A 148 64.86 9.99 -42.03
CA GLN A 148 65.03 8.56 -41.74
C GLN A 148 64.23 7.67 -42.70
N SER A 149 64.57 6.39 -42.75
CA SER A 149 63.86 5.42 -43.57
C SER A 149 62.40 5.24 -43.11
N GLN A 150 61.52 4.90 -44.06
CA GLN A 150 60.10 4.68 -43.79
C GLN A 150 59.90 3.55 -42.78
N GLU A 151 60.75 2.51 -42.83
CA GLU A 151 60.67 1.36 -41.94
C GLU A 151 61.04 1.72 -40.49
N ASP A 152 62.12 2.51 -40.30
CA ASP A 152 62.54 2.98 -38.98
C ASP A 152 61.49 3.91 -38.36
N PHE A 153 60.89 4.79 -39.17
CA PHE A 153 59.80 5.65 -38.73
C PHE A 153 58.59 4.84 -38.25
N LEU A 154 58.14 3.87 -39.06
CA LEU A 154 56.98 3.04 -38.70
C LEU A 154 57.25 2.20 -37.45
N ALA A 155 58.48 1.69 -37.27
CA ALA A 155 58.89 0.98 -36.06
C ALA A 155 58.84 1.89 -34.82
N HIS A 156 59.29 3.14 -34.94
CA HIS A 156 59.18 4.15 -33.88
C HIS A 156 57.73 4.50 -33.56
N ALA A 157 56.93 4.83 -34.57
CA ALA A 157 55.52 5.16 -34.41
C ALA A 157 54.74 4.01 -33.74
N ARG A 158 55.00 2.74 -34.11
CA ARG A 158 54.38 1.57 -33.45
C ARG A 158 54.74 1.49 -31.97
N ARG A 159 55.99 1.75 -31.59
CA ARG A 159 56.43 1.73 -30.18
C ARG A 159 55.71 2.81 -29.36
N VAL A 160 55.67 4.04 -29.86
CA VAL A 160 54.99 5.17 -29.20
C VAL A 160 53.49 4.90 -29.07
N LEU A 161 52.84 4.43 -30.14
CA LEU A 161 51.40 4.09 -30.11
C LEU A 161 51.10 2.98 -29.10
N LYS A 162 51.94 1.94 -29.03
CA LYS A 162 51.79 0.86 -28.05
C LYS A 162 51.98 1.37 -26.62
N ALA A 163 53.00 2.18 -26.37
CA ALA A 163 53.25 2.80 -25.06
C ALA A 163 52.09 3.68 -24.60
N GLN A 164 51.45 4.40 -25.53
CA GLN A 164 50.28 5.25 -25.26
C GLN A 164 48.95 4.48 -25.21
N GLY A 165 48.98 3.15 -25.32
CA GLY A 165 47.81 2.27 -25.21
C GLY A 165 46.91 2.21 -26.45
N PHE A 166 47.41 2.64 -27.61
CA PHE A 166 46.73 2.48 -28.89
C PHE A 166 46.99 1.09 -29.47
N ARG A 167 45.95 0.50 -30.06
CA ARG A 167 46.09 -0.72 -30.88
C ARG A 167 46.11 -0.32 -32.34
N ALA A 168 47.24 -0.52 -33.01
CA ALA A 168 47.46 -0.14 -34.40
C ALA A 168 47.32 -1.32 -35.38
N ARG A 169 46.90 -1.03 -36.61
CA ARG A 169 47.01 -1.90 -37.79
C ARG A 169 47.54 -1.08 -38.95
N GLU A 170 48.23 -1.73 -39.87
CA GLU A 170 48.84 -1.07 -41.00
C GLU A 170 48.54 -1.78 -42.32
N LYS A 171 48.67 -1.03 -43.40
CA LYS A 171 48.62 -1.57 -44.76
C LYS A 171 49.52 -0.72 -45.66
N THR A 172 50.42 -1.39 -46.37
CA THR A 172 51.25 -0.77 -47.39
C THR A 172 50.60 -0.94 -48.75
N ARG A 173 50.56 0.13 -49.54
CA ARG A 173 50.02 0.15 -50.90
C ARG A 173 50.82 1.16 -51.72
N ASP A 174 51.33 0.75 -52.88
CA ASP A 174 51.99 1.64 -53.85
C ASP A 174 53.11 2.51 -53.24
N GLY A 175 53.88 1.97 -52.27
CA GLY A 175 54.95 2.67 -51.54
C GLY A 175 54.49 3.53 -50.35
N GLU A 176 53.18 3.74 -50.18
CA GLU A 176 52.57 4.44 -49.06
C GLU A 176 52.14 3.44 -47.97
N THR A 177 52.51 3.68 -46.72
CA THR A 177 52.04 2.89 -45.58
C THR A 177 51.07 3.70 -44.74
N VAL A 178 49.86 3.17 -44.58
CA VAL A 178 48.82 3.75 -43.72
C VAL A 178 48.73 2.94 -42.43
N VAL A 179 48.94 3.60 -41.30
CA VAL A 179 48.74 3.07 -39.94
C VAL A 179 47.46 3.66 -39.37
N ALA A 180 46.50 2.82 -39.02
CA ALA A 180 45.29 3.20 -38.29
C ALA A 180 45.37 2.66 -36.85
N ALA A 181 45.22 3.54 -35.88
CA ALA A 181 45.31 3.25 -34.45
C ALA A 181 44.01 3.63 -33.72
N MET A 182 43.59 2.79 -32.77
CA MET A 182 42.37 2.99 -32.00
C MET A 182 42.60 2.78 -30.50
N LYS A 183 41.97 3.62 -29.67
CA LYS A 183 41.94 3.53 -28.20
C LYS A 183 40.52 3.75 -27.67
N GLY A 184 40.17 3.09 -26.56
CA GLY A 184 38.87 3.28 -25.89
C GLY A 184 37.67 2.63 -26.59
N ARG A 185 37.86 1.50 -27.27
CA ARG A 185 36.79 0.78 -28.01
C ARG A 185 35.54 0.47 -27.16
N TRP A 186 35.72 0.26 -25.86
CA TRP A 186 34.64 -0.09 -24.92
C TRP A 186 33.57 0.98 -24.80
N ASN A 187 33.88 2.25 -25.07
CA ASN A 187 32.89 3.33 -25.06
C ASN A 187 31.68 3.03 -25.97
N ARG A 188 31.92 2.46 -27.15
CA ARG A 188 30.84 2.12 -28.10
C ARG A 188 29.98 0.95 -27.63
N LEU A 189 30.53 0.05 -26.81
CA LEU A 189 29.77 -1.01 -26.16
C LEU A 189 28.88 -0.47 -25.03
N GLY A 190 29.24 0.67 -24.44
CA GLY A 190 28.42 1.33 -23.42
C GLY A 190 27.01 1.65 -23.92
N TYR A 191 26.88 2.21 -25.13
CA TYR A 191 25.58 2.49 -25.75
C TYR A 191 24.71 1.23 -25.93
N MET A 192 25.34 0.11 -26.31
CA MET A 192 24.65 -1.17 -26.47
C MET A 192 24.16 -1.68 -25.11
N LEU A 193 25.03 -1.61 -24.11
CA LEU A 193 24.76 -2.14 -22.78
C LEU A 193 23.65 -1.36 -22.06
N THR A 194 23.56 -0.04 -22.25
CA THR A 194 22.46 0.75 -21.69
C THR A 194 21.11 0.39 -22.29
N HIS A 195 21.01 0.24 -23.61
CA HIS A 195 19.74 -0.09 -24.26
C HIS A 195 19.32 -1.53 -23.99
N VAL A 196 20.27 -2.47 -23.98
CA VAL A 196 20.01 -3.86 -23.56
C VAL A 196 19.59 -3.89 -22.09
N GLY A 197 20.25 -3.13 -21.22
CA GLY A 197 19.89 -3.03 -19.81
C GLY A 197 18.45 -2.56 -19.58
N ILE A 198 18.02 -1.51 -20.30
CA ILE A 198 16.62 -1.02 -20.26
C ILE A 198 15.65 -2.13 -20.70
N VAL A 199 15.92 -2.80 -21.82
CA VAL A 199 15.07 -3.91 -22.31
C VAL A 199 14.97 -5.02 -21.26
N VAL A 200 16.10 -5.42 -20.68
CA VAL A 200 16.16 -6.47 -19.65
C VAL A 200 15.38 -6.07 -18.40
N ILE A 201 15.53 -4.82 -17.91
CA ILE A 201 14.75 -4.29 -16.78
C ILE A 201 13.26 -4.36 -17.08
N CYS A 202 12.82 -3.84 -18.23
CA CYS A 202 11.40 -3.83 -18.57
C CYS A 202 10.83 -5.24 -18.76
N VAL A 203 11.61 -6.19 -19.30
CA VAL A 203 11.21 -7.60 -19.39
C VAL A 203 11.08 -8.21 -18.00
N GLY A 204 12.03 -7.98 -17.09
CA GLY A 204 11.94 -8.42 -15.70
C GLY A 204 10.70 -7.86 -15.00
N ALA A 205 10.42 -6.57 -15.16
CA ALA A 205 9.22 -5.92 -14.60
C ALA A 205 7.91 -6.49 -15.17
N LEU A 206 7.87 -6.87 -16.46
CA LEU A 206 6.70 -7.54 -17.05
C LEU A 206 6.54 -8.98 -16.54
N LEU A 207 7.63 -9.67 -16.18
CA LEU A 207 7.58 -11.00 -15.60
C LEU A 207 7.07 -10.98 -14.16
N ASP A 208 7.46 -9.99 -13.35
CA ASP A 208 7.01 -9.86 -11.96
C ASP A 208 5.64 -9.20 -11.81
N GLY A 209 5.22 -8.43 -12.81
CA GLY A 209 3.91 -7.79 -12.82
C GLY A 209 2.77 -8.77 -13.13
N GLN A 210 1.53 -8.30 -12.95
CA GLN A 210 0.30 -9.04 -13.26
C GLN A 210 0.04 -9.21 -14.77
N PHE A 211 1.05 -9.05 -15.64
CA PHE A 211 0.89 -9.10 -17.10
C PHE A 211 0.30 -10.43 -17.56
N LEU A 212 0.86 -11.55 -17.09
CA LEU A 212 0.40 -12.88 -17.48
C LEU A 212 -1.00 -13.18 -16.94
N LEU A 213 -1.28 -12.75 -15.71
CA LEU A 213 -2.60 -12.84 -15.11
C LEU A 213 -3.65 -12.09 -15.95
N LYS A 214 -3.33 -10.87 -16.40
CA LYS A 214 -4.19 -10.09 -17.29
C LYS A 214 -4.39 -10.69 -18.67
N VAL A 215 -3.35 -11.33 -19.22
CA VAL A 215 -3.48 -12.05 -20.48
C VAL A 215 -4.45 -13.22 -20.31
N ASN A 216 -4.36 -13.96 -19.20
CA ASN A 216 -5.31 -15.04 -18.88
C ASN A 216 -6.74 -14.52 -18.66
N GLU A 217 -6.90 -13.42 -17.94
CA GLU A 217 -8.18 -12.73 -17.75
C GLU A 217 -8.79 -12.33 -19.11
N TRP A 218 -8.00 -11.71 -20.01
CA TRP A 218 -8.48 -11.30 -21.33
C TRP A 218 -8.86 -12.48 -22.25
N MET A 219 -8.17 -13.61 -22.09
CA MET A 219 -8.51 -14.85 -22.79
C MET A 219 -9.74 -15.56 -22.21
N GLY A 220 -10.27 -15.10 -21.07
CA GLY A 220 -11.41 -15.71 -20.38
C GLY A 220 -11.03 -17.00 -19.61
N ASN A 221 -9.75 -17.18 -19.29
CA ASN A 221 -9.28 -18.34 -18.53
C ASN A 221 -9.45 -18.18 -17.01
N VAL A 222 -9.61 -16.94 -16.55
CA VAL A 222 -9.73 -16.58 -15.13
C VAL A 222 -10.81 -15.49 -14.98
N GLU A 223 -11.66 -15.61 -13.98
CA GLU A 223 -12.73 -14.66 -13.67
C GLU A 223 -12.60 -14.14 -12.24
N ILE A 224 -12.75 -12.83 -12.06
CA ILE A 224 -12.62 -12.17 -10.75
C ILE A 224 -13.86 -12.49 -9.92
N GLU A 225 -13.66 -12.99 -8.69
CA GLU A 225 -14.76 -13.19 -7.75
C GLU A 225 -15.03 -11.89 -6.99
N THR A 226 -16.28 -11.44 -6.98
CA THR A 226 -16.71 -10.19 -6.32
C THR A 226 -17.53 -10.45 -5.07
N ARG A 227 -17.98 -11.69 -4.85
CA ARG A 227 -18.74 -12.08 -3.66
C ARG A 227 -17.80 -12.38 -2.52
N SER A 228 -18.17 -11.93 -1.32
CA SER A 228 -17.50 -12.31 -0.07
C SER A 228 -18.00 -13.69 0.35
N ILE A 229 -17.31 -14.74 -0.11
CA ILE A 229 -17.64 -16.14 0.18
C ILE A 229 -16.45 -16.84 0.84
N PRO A 230 -16.69 -17.87 1.67
CA PRO A 230 -15.60 -18.66 2.25
C PRO A 230 -14.69 -19.26 1.17
N GLU A 231 -13.39 -19.39 1.49
CA GLU A 231 -12.37 -19.95 0.59
C GLU A 231 -12.79 -21.28 -0.06
N SER A 232 -13.41 -22.17 0.72
CA SER A 232 -13.92 -23.46 0.28
C SER A 232 -15.03 -23.40 -0.77
N GLN A 233 -15.70 -22.25 -0.91
CA GLN A 233 -16.78 -22.03 -1.88
C GLN A 233 -16.32 -21.26 -3.11
N VAL A 234 -15.07 -20.81 -3.16
CA VAL A 234 -14.53 -20.04 -4.29
C VAL A 234 -14.49 -20.92 -5.55
N PRO A 235 -15.10 -20.50 -6.67
CA PRO A 235 -15.09 -21.27 -7.92
C PRO A 235 -13.67 -21.49 -8.47
N GLU A 236 -13.43 -22.65 -9.08
CA GLU A 236 -12.14 -22.99 -9.73
C GLU A 236 -11.69 -21.98 -10.79
N ILE A 237 -12.63 -21.32 -11.49
CA ILE A 237 -12.30 -20.29 -12.50
C ILE A 237 -11.69 -19.02 -11.88
N SER A 238 -11.91 -18.79 -10.59
CA SER A 238 -11.32 -17.68 -9.82
C SER A 238 -10.06 -18.10 -9.07
N ARG A 239 -9.63 -19.37 -9.22
CA ARG A 239 -8.39 -19.90 -8.67
C ARG A 239 -7.28 -19.86 -9.72
N VAL A 240 -6.14 -19.32 -9.32
CA VAL A 240 -4.93 -19.21 -10.13
C VAL A 240 -4.00 -20.36 -9.74
N PRO A 241 -3.57 -21.20 -10.70
CA PRO A 241 -2.78 -22.38 -10.40
C PRO A 241 -1.38 -22.02 -9.89
N VAL A 242 -0.75 -22.96 -9.17
CA VAL A 242 0.62 -22.87 -8.65
C VAL A 242 1.67 -22.56 -9.75
N SER A 243 1.38 -22.94 -11.00
CA SER A 243 2.24 -22.67 -12.16
C SER A 243 2.34 -21.18 -12.54
N ASN A 244 1.53 -20.31 -11.92
CA ASN A 244 1.61 -18.88 -12.13
C ASN A 244 3.01 -18.37 -11.73
N PRO A 245 3.78 -17.78 -12.66
CA PRO A 245 5.18 -17.47 -12.41
C PRO A 245 5.38 -16.34 -11.41
N SER A 246 4.43 -15.40 -11.31
CA SER A 246 4.52 -14.27 -10.40
C SER A 246 3.17 -13.89 -9.81
N PHE A 247 3.20 -13.51 -8.54
CA PHE A 247 2.05 -12.96 -7.84
C PHE A 247 2.50 -12.24 -6.57
N ARG A 248 1.59 -11.44 -6.03
CA ARG A 248 1.66 -10.88 -4.69
C ARG A 248 0.24 -10.93 -4.13
N GLY A 249 0.07 -11.67 -3.04
CA GLY A 249 -1.21 -11.81 -2.36
C GLY A 249 -1.03 -11.76 -0.86
N SER A 250 -2.14 -11.65 -0.15
CA SER A 250 -2.17 -11.63 1.32
C SER A 250 -3.08 -12.73 1.85
N VAL A 251 -2.81 -13.15 3.08
CA VAL A 251 -3.63 -14.09 3.84
C VAL A 251 -3.49 -13.78 5.31
N GLU A 252 -4.59 -13.89 6.05
CA GLU A 252 -4.59 -13.80 7.51
C GLU A 252 -4.69 -15.22 8.06
N ILE A 253 -3.75 -15.58 8.93
CA ILE A 253 -3.66 -16.91 9.52
C ILE A 253 -3.76 -16.76 11.03
N PRO A 254 -4.83 -17.27 11.68
CA PRO A 254 -4.92 -17.35 13.13
C PRO A 254 -3.86 -18.28 13.73
N GLU A 255 -3.49 -18.04 14.99
CA GLU A 255 -2.59 -18.92 15.74
C GLU A 255 -3.12 -20.36 15.84
N GLY A 256 -2.25 -21.32 15.50
CA GLY A 256 -2.59 -22.73 15.40
C GLY A 256 -3.35 -23.12 14.12
N ALA A 257 -3.62 -22.15 13.23
CA ALA A 257 -4.22 -22.40 11.93
C ALA A 257 -3.16 -22.38 10.81
N SER A 258 -3.59 -22.77 9.62
CA SER A 258 -2.71 -22.84 8.45
C SER A 258 -3.44 -22.50 7.17
N ALA A 259 -2.73 -21.91 6.21
CA ALA A 259 -3.24 -21.61 4.89
C ALA A 259 -2.32 -22.17 3.79
N ASN A 260 -2.93 -22.60 2.69
CA ASN A 260 -2.25 -23.06 1.47
C ASN A 260 -2.64 -22.21 0.26
N VAL A 261 -3.26 -21.05 0.50
CA VAL A 261 -3.70 -20.10 -0.52
C VAL A 261 -3.40 -18.67 -0.09
N VAL A 262 -3.36 -17.76 -1.06
CA VAL A 262 -3.38 -16.32 -0.80
C VAL A 262 -4.41 -15.62 -1.68
N PHE A 263 -4.93 -14.50 -1.20
CA PHE A 263 -5.89 -13.67 -1.92
C PHE A 263 -5.16 -12.54 -2.67
N LEU A 264 -5.49 -12.38 -3.95
CA LEU A 264 -4.97 -11.35 -4.83
C LEU A 264 -6.07 -10.32 -5.03
N PRO A 265 -5.96 -9.10 -4.48
CA PRO A 265 -6.94 -8.06 -4.73
C PRO A 265 -6.86 -7.62 -6.21
N VAL A 266 -7.99 -7.67 -6.92
CA VAL A 266 -8.10 -7.28 -8.33
C VAL A 266 -9.39 -6.50 -8.57
N ARG A 267 -9.27 -5.20 -8.84
CA ARG A 267 -10.41 -4.28 -9.01
C ARG A 267 -11.36 -4.32 -7.80
N GLU A 268 -12.63 -4.68 -8.01
CA GLU A 268 -13.70 -4.75 -7.00
C GLU A 268 -13.80 -6.12 -6.34
N GLY A 269 -12.95 -7.07 -6.71
CA GLY A 269 -12.98 -8.44 -6.22
C GLY A 269 -11.58 -9.00 -5.96
N TYR A 270 -11.48 -10.32 -6.00
CA TYR A 270 -10.24 -11.03 -5.74
C TYR A 270 -10.10 -12.28 -6.61
N LEU A 271 -8.87 -12.77 -6.66
CA LEU A 271 -8.52 -14.10 -7.16
C LEU A 271 -7.81 -14.87 -6.05
N VAL A 272 -7.92 -16.19 -6.05
CA VAL A 272 -7.24 -17.04 -5.07
C VAL A 272 -6.05 -17.70 -5.74
N GLN A 273 -4.86 -17.57 -5.18
CA GLN A 273 -3.66 -18.25 -5.66
C GLN A 273 -3.33 -19.43 -4.75
N ASP A 274 -3.30 -20.63 -5.32
CA ASP A 274 -2.82 -21.82 -4.62
C ASP A 274 -1.31 -21.75 -4.41
N LEU A 275 -0.87 -22.21 -3.24
CA LEU A 275 0.54 -22.37 -2.88
C LEU A 275 0.97 -23.85 -2.98
N PRO A 276 2.24 -24.14 -3.33
CA PRO A 276 2.75 -25.51 -3.34
C PRO A 276 3.00 -26.09 -1.94
N PHE A 277 2.99 -25.24 -0.91
CA PHE A 277 3.18 -25.58 0.49
C PHE A 277 2.07 -24.96 1.33
N ARG A 278 1.97 -25.40 2.59
CA ARG A 278 1.08 -24.83 3.58
C ARG A 278 1.90 -24.06 4.62
N VAL A 279 1.44 -22.86 4.95
CA VAL A 279 2.02 -22.00 5.99
C VAL A 279 1.13 -22.10 7.22
N GLU A 280 1.69 -22.55 8.33
CA GLU A 280 1.03 -22.55 9.65
C GLU A 280 1.62 -21.42 10.50
N LEU A 281 0.77 -20.74 11.27
CA LEU A 281 1.19 -19.81 12.31
C LEU A 281 1.17 -20.54 13.65
N GLU A 282 2.32 -20.66 14.30
CA GLU A 282 2.39 -21.22 15.66
C GLU A 282 2.08 -20.18 16.72
N GLU A 283 2.70 -19.00 16.60
CA GLU A 283 2.58 -17.92 17.58
C GLU A 283 2.86 -16.57 16.89
N PHE A 284 2.09 -15.55 17.27
CA PHE A 284 2.36 -14.16 16.96
C PHE A 284 2.69 -13.41 18.26
N ARG A 285 3.74 -12.60 18.24
CA ARG A 285 4.15 -11.81 19.41
C ARG A 285 4.60 -10.41 19.06
N ILE A 286 4.26 -9.48 19.93
CA ILE A 286 4.74 -8.09 19.88
C ILE A 286 5.86 -7.95 20.91
N GLN A 287 7.12 -7.87 20.46
CA GLN A 287 8.21 -7.52 21.37
C GLN A 287 8.12 -6.03 21.71
N ARG A 288 8.25 -5.70 22.99
CA ARG A 288 8.25 -4.32 23.49
C ARG A 288 9.56 -4.03 24.20
N PHE A 289 10.04 -2.79 24.07
CA PHE A 289 11.15 -2.29 24.87
C PHE A 289 10.77 -2.27 26.35
N SER A 290 11.76 -2.19 27.24
CA SER A 290 11.54 -2.00 28.68
C SER A 290 10.75 -0.73 29.02
N THR A 291 10.65 0.22 28.08
CA THR A 291 9.86 1.46 28.17
C THR A 291 8.39 1.27 27.82
N GLY A 292 7.97 0.08 27.37
CA GLY A 292 6.61 -0.22 26.91
C GLY A 292 6.34 0.04 25.42
N ALA A 293 7.25 0.73 24.71
CA ALA A 293 7.11 0.98 23.28
C ALA A 293 7.32 -0.30 22.45
N GLU A 294 6.57 -0.44 21.36
CA GLU A 294 6.65 -1.59 20.45
C GLU A 294 7.99 -1.62 19.69
N GLN A 295 8.64 -2.77 19.68
CA GLN A 295 9.97 -2.99 19.09
C GLN A 295 9.89 -3.79 17.78
N SER A 296 9.20 -4.93 17.80
CA SER A 296 9.01 -5.80 16.64
C SER A 296 7.70 -6.57 16.73
N TYR A 297 7.13 -6.88 15.57
CA TYR A 297 6.03 -7.83 15.42
C TYR A 297 6.61 -9.08 14.78
N GLU A 298 6.50 -10.21 15.45
CA GLU A 298 7.13 -11.47 15.08
C GLU A 298 6.10 -12.57 14.92
N SER A 299 6.29 -13.38 13.88
CA SER A 299 5.43 -14.53 13.58
C SER A 299 6.29 -15.77 13.46
N ASP A 300 6.02 -16.76 14.29
CA ASP A 300 6.66 -18.07 14.20
C ASP A 300 5.87 -18.94 13.23
N LEU A 301 6.48 -19.21 12.08
CA LEU A 301 5.86 -19.91 10.96
C LEU A 301 6.41 -21.33 10.81
N VAL A 302 5.52 -22.23 10.42
CA VAL A 302 5.87 -23.60 10.02
C VAL A 302 5.44 -23.85 8.59
N ILE A 303 6.41 -24.13 7.73
CA ILE A 303 6.19 -24.45 6.32
C ILE A 303 6.11 -25.96 6.16
N HIS A 304 4.93 -26.43 5.79
CA HIS A 304 4.65 -27.82 5.44
C HIS A 304 4.71 -27.99 3.94
N ASP A 305 5.85 -28.49 3.45
CA ASP A 305 6.10 -28.77 2.04
C ASP A 305 6.00 -30.27 1.77
N PRO A 306 5.12 -30.73 0.86
CA PRO A 306 5.02 -32.14 0.47
C PRO A 306 6.32 -32.75 -0.10
N GLU A 307 7.24 -31.93 -0.60
CA GLU A 307 8.54 -32.38 -1.14
C GLU A 307 9.63 -32.54 -0.06
N ARG A 308 9.33 -32.18 1.20
CA ARG A 308 10.24 -32.32 2.35
C ARG A 308 9.74 -33.33 3.37
N ASP A 309 10.69 -34.06 3.96
CA ASP A 309 10.39 -35.01 5.05
C ASP A 309 10.09 -34.30 6.39
N GLU A 310 10.71 -33.14 6.64
CA GLU A 310 10.54 -32.36 7.88
C GLU A 310 10.04 -30.94 7.57
N PRO A 311 9.09 -30.41 8.37
CA PRO A 311 8.60 -29.04 8.20
C PRO A 311 9.67 -28.02 8.58
N LEU A 312 9.74 -26.92 7.84
CA LEU A 312 10.67 -25.82 8.12
C LEU A 312 10.03 -24.85 9.12
N ARG A 313 10.67 -24.66 10.26
CA ARG A 313 10.28 -23.64 11.25
C ARG A 313 11.12 -22.39 11.07
N ALA A 314 10.50 -21.22 11.03
CA ALA A 314 11.20 -19.93 10.93
C ALA A 314 10.39 -18.81 11.58
N THR A 315 11.08 -17.93 12.30
CA THR A 315 10.51 -16.66 12.79
C THR A 315 10.73 -15.59 11.73
N ILE A 316 9.68 -14.84 11.40
CA ILE A 316 9.77 -13.64 10.57
C ILE A 316 9.41 -12.40 11.39
N SER A 317 9.85 -11.24 10.94
CA SER A 317 9.44 -9.96 11.52
C SER A 317 9.22 -8.90 10.45
N VAL A 318 8.66 -7.75 10.83
CA VAL A 318 8.56 -6.60 9.93
C VAL A 318 9.96 -6.26 9.38
N ASN A 319 10.08 -6.16 8.05
CA ASN A 319 11.31 -5.97 7.27
C ASN A 319 12.30 -7.16 7.22
N ASP A 320 12.04 -8.28 7.90
CA ASP A 320 12.85 -9.49 7.81
C ASP A 320 12.01 -10.69 7.33
N PRO A 321 11.80 -10.81 6.00
CA PRO A 321 10.94 -11.84 5.42
C PRO A 321 11.62 -13.20 5.32
N LEU A 322 10.82 -14.27 5.36
CA LEU A 322 11.28 -15.61 5.01
C LEU A 322 11.32 -15.77 3.48
N ILE A 323 12.49 -16.12 2.95
CA ILE A 323 12.66 -16.50 1.55
C ILE A 323 12.70 -18.03 1.45
N TYR A 324 11.67 -18.61 0.84
CA TYR A 324 11.48 -20.05 0.70
C TYR A 324 11.17 -20.43 -0.76
N ASP A 325 12.05 -21.18 -1.42
CA ASP A 325 11.87 -21.66 -2.81
C ASP A 325 11.41 -20.58 -3.84
N GLY A 326 11.95 -19.36 -3.69
CA GLY A 326 11.56 -18.22 -4.55
C GLY A 326 10.26 -17.51 -4.14
N TYR A 327 9.63 -17.92 -3.05
CA TYR A 327 8.54 -17.23 -2.38
C TYR A 327 9.10 -16.38 -1.24
N ALA A 328 8.68 -15.13 -1.16
CA ALA A 328 8.99 -14.22 -0.06
C ALA A 328 7.73 -14.05 0.79
N ILE A 329 7.83 -14.39 2.07
CA ILE A 329 6.74 -14.31 3.05
C ILE A 329 7.06 -13.16 4.00
N TYR A 330 6.24 -12.11 3.95
CA TYR A 330 6.39 -10.88 4.71
C TYR A 330 5.34 -10.82 5.81
N GLN A 331 5.74 -10.33 6.98
CA GLN A 331 4.80 -9.87 7.99
C GLN A 331 4.25 -8.50 7.58
N SER A 332 2.95 -8.42 7.28
CA SER A 332 2.31 -7.19 6.77
C SER A 332 1.30 -6.55 7.72
N SER A 333 0.55 -7.36 8.46
CA SER A 333 -0.49 -6.90 9.39
C SER A 333 -0.73 -7.93 10.48
N PHE A 334 -1.54 -7.58 11.48
CA PHE A 334 -2.07 -8.51 12.47
C PHE A 334 -3.51 -8.12 12.77
N ALA A 335 -4.29 -9.07 13.29
CA ALA A 335 -5.68 -8.90 13.67
C ALA A 335 -6.01 -9.93 14.75
N ASP A 336 -7.18 -9.82 15.39
CA ASP A 336 -7.66 -10.89 16.25
C ASP A 336 -7.79 -12.22 15.47
N GLY A 337 -7.45 -13.34 16.10
CA GLY A 337 -7.44 -14.68 15.50
C GLY A 337 -8.71 -15.49 15.75
N GLY A 338 -9.81 -14.85 16.16
CA GLY A 338 -10.98 -15.54 16.68
C GLY A 338 -10.80 -15.87 18.15
N THR A 339 -10.42 -14.87 18.96
CA THR A 339 -10.42 -14.93 20.42
C THR A 339 -11.75 -15.49 20.90
N ARG A 340 -11.69 -16.42 21.85
CA ARG A 340 -12.89 -16.94 22.51
C ARG A 340 -13.17 -16.09 23.72
N VAL A 341 -14.42 -15.70 23.90
CA VAL A 341 -14.87 -14.89 25.02
C VAL A 341 -15.96 -15.64 25.76
N GLU A 342 -15.99 -15.52 27.07
CA GLU A 342 -17.13 -15.90 27.90
C GLU A 342 -17.78 -14.60 28.37
N MET A 343 -19.06 -14.41 28.08
CA MET A 343 -19.78 -13.18 28.38
C MET A 343 -21.05 -13.44 29.19
N GLU A 344 -21.44 -12.47 30.00
CA GLU A 344 -22.73 -12.44 30.71
C GLU A 344 -23.62 -11.38 30.06
N ALA A 345 -24.83 -11.77 29.63
CA ALA A 345 -25.89 -10.85 29.25
C ALA A 345 -26.71 -10.51 30.50
N ILE A 346 -26.55 -9.28 31.02
CA ILE A 346 -27.25 -8.78 32.21
C ILE A 346 -28.50 -8.01 31.77
N PRO A 347 -29.74 -8.47 32.09
CA PRO A 347 -30.95 -7.76 31.72
C PRO A 347 -30.99 -6.34 32.30
N LEU A 348 -31.33 -5.35 31.47
CA LEU A 348 -31.47 -3.94 31.87
C LEU A 348 -32.94 -3.58 32.20
N GLY A 349 -33.67 -4.53 32.78
CA GLY A 349 -35.09 -4.39 33.10
C GLY A 349 -35.54 -5.40 34.17
N PRO A 350 -36.79 -5.87 34.14
CA PRO A 350 -37.26 -6.88 35.10
C PRO A 350 -36.38 -8.14 35.07
N GLY A 351 -35.72 -8.45 36.18
CA GLY A 351 -34.86 -9.63 36.32
C GLY A 351 -33.36 -9.41 36.10
N ALA A 352 -32.83 -8.19 36.31
CA ALA A 352 -31.40 -7.88 36.20
C ALA A 352 -30.45 -8.80 37.02
N LEU A 353 -30.97 -9.43 38.09
CA LEU A 353 -30.24 -10.44 38.87
C LEU A 353 -30.10 -11.81 38.17
N ARG A 354 -30.76 -12.04 37.03
CA ARG A 354 -30.70 -13.29 36.27
C ARG A 354 -29.94 -13.08 34.96
N GLY A 355 -28.62 -12.87 35.09
CA GLY A 355 -27.72 -12.88 33.94
C GLY A 355 -27.75 -14.22 33.21
N VAL A 356 -27.42 -14.20 31.93
CA VAL A 356 -27.24 -15.41 31.11
C VAL A 356 -25.82 -15.43 30.61
N ASP A 357 -25.06 -16.43 31.03
CA ASP A 357 -23.70 -16.67 30.54
C ASP A 357 -23.76 -17.35 29.17
N PHE A 358 -22.90 -16.93 28.26
CA PHE A 358 -22.77 -17.52 26.94
C PHE A 358 -21.36 -17.37 26.38
N PRO A 359 -20.87 -18.40 25.65
CA PRO A 359 -19.61 -18.31 24.96
C PRO A 359 -19.78 -17.55 23.65
N GLY A 360 -18.74 -16.83 23.25
CA GLY A 360 -18.61 -16.13 21.98
C GLY A 360 -17.26 -16.38 21.34
N ARG A 361 -17.16 -16.06 20.06
CA ARG A 361 -15.90 -16.01 19.34
C ARG A 361 -15.91 -14.79 18.42
N ILE A 362 -14.79 -14.07 18.38
CA ILE A 362 -14.66 -12.93 17.47
C ILE A 362 -14.82 -13.40 16.01
N PHE A 363 -15.54 -12.61 15.21
CA PHE A 363 -16.00 -12.88 13.85
C PHE A 363 -17.11 -13.91 13.68
N ASP A 364 -17.59 -14.53 14.77
CA ASP A 364 -18.80 -15.36 14.75
C ASP A 364 -20.05 -14.55 15.12
N GLU A 365 -21.22 -15.08 14.75
CA GLU A 365 -22.53 -14.57 15.12
C GLU A 365 -23.31 -15.59 15.97
N MET A 366 -24.15 -15.12 16.88
CA MET A 366 -24.97 -15.97 17.76
C MET A 366 -26.32 -15.33 18.05
N ASP A 367 -27.36 -16.13 18.14
CA ASP A 367 -28.68 -15.68 18.59
C ASP A 367 -28.81 -15.78 20.11
N ILE A 368 -29.32 -14.73 20.73
CA ILE A 368 -29.57 -14.60 22.17
C ILE A 368 -31.05 -14.22 22.38
N PRO A 369 -31.77 -14.89 23.30
CA PRO A 369 -33.14 -14.53 23.61
C PRO A 369 -33.20 -13.16 24.29
N ALA A 370 -34.03 -12.25 23.81
CA ALA A 370 -34.33 -10.99 24.49
C ALA A 370 -35.32 -11.22 25.65
N PRO A 371 -35.32 -10.37 26.69
CA PRO A 371 -36.26 -10.50 27.82
C PRO A 371 -37.73 -10.39 27.39
N GLY A 372 -38.01 -9.71 26.26
CA GLY A 372 -39.34 -9.58 25.66
C GLY A 372 -39.78 -10.76 24.77
N GLY A 373 -38.95 -11.80 24.61
CA GLY A 373 -39.26 -12.99 23.80
C GLY A 373 -38.93 -12.87 22.31
N GLU A 374 -38.34 -11.76 21.88
CA GLU A 374 -37.73 -11.61 20.55
C GLU A 374 -36.31 -12.22 20.56
N GLU A 375 -35.78 -12.58 19.40
CA GLU A 375 -34.39 -13.04 19.26
C GLU A 375 -33.55 -11.88 18.76
N LEU A 376 -32.39 -11.68 19.39
CA LEU A 376 -31.36 -10.74 18.98
C LEU A 376 -30.16 -11.53 18.49
N THR A 377 -29.51 -11.06 17.43
CA THR A 377 -28.26 -11.64 16.95
C THR A 377 -27.11 -10.76 17.40
N ILE A 378 -26.14 -11.33 18.10
CA ILE A 378 -24.86 -10.68 18.39
C ILE A 378 -23.85 -11.08 17.32
N GLU A 379 -23.25 -10.08 16.67
CA GLU A 379 -22.15 -10.22 15.72
C GLU A 379 -20.87 -9.74 16.42
N PHE A 380 -19.95 -10.63 16.76
CA PHE A 380 -18.69 -10.24 17.40
C PHE A 380 -17.71 -9.67 16.37
N ILE A 381 -17.18 -8.47 16.63
CA ILE A 381 -16.41 -7.72 15.64
C ILE A 381 -14.92 -7.75 15.93
N ASP A 382 -14.53 -7.40 17.16
CA ASP A 382 -13.12 -7.20 17.52
C ASP A 382 -12.90 -7.43 19.01
N PHE A 383 -11.66 -7.74 19.36
CA PHE A 383 -11.20 -7.88 20.73
C PHE A 383 -9.83 -7.26 20.91
N SER A 384 -9.65 -6.52 22.00
CA SER A 384 -8.34 -5.98 22.36
C SER A 384 -8.08 -6.16 23.84
N VAL A 385 -6.97 -6.83 24.16
CA VAL A 385 -6.50 -7.03 25.55
C VAL A 385 -6.01 -5.71 26.15
N VAL A 386 -5.40 -4.85 25.35
CA VAL A 386 -4.69 -3.65 25.82
C VAL A 386 -5.36 -2.41 25.25
N ASN A 387 -6.01 -1.64 26.12
CA ASN A 387 -6.63 -0.38 25.76
C ASN A 387 -6.12 0.72 26.69
N THR A 388 -5.47 1.72 26.13
CA THR A 388 -5.03 2.91 26.86
C THR A 388 -5.76 4.12 26.34
N GLN A 389 -6.39 4.87 27.23
CA GLN A 389 -6.96 6.18 26.90
C GLN A 389 -6.28 7.24 27.73
N ALA A 390 -5.95 8.38 27.10
CA ALA A 390 -5.51 9.55 27.83
C ALA A 390 -6.73 10.16 28.55
N LEU A 391 -6.75 10.07 29.87
CA LEU A 391 -7.76 10.67 30.72
C LEU A 391 -7.11 11.76 31.58
N LEU A 392 -7.84 12.81 31.89
CA LEU A 392 -7.38 13.82 32.83
C LEU A 392 -7.46 13.25 34.24
N ASN A 393 -6.35 13.30 34.98
CA ASN A 393 -6.33 12.95 36.40
C ASN A 393 -7.00 14.05 37.25
N GLU A 394 -7.12 13.83 38.56
CA GLU A 394 -7.73 14.80 39.49
C GLU A 394 -7.01 16.16 39.53
N GLU A 395 -5.76 16.22 39.07
CA GLU A 395 -4.93 17.43 38.98
C GLU A 395 -5.03 18.11 37.60
N GLY A 396 -5.80 17.54 36.67
CA GLY A 396 -5.99 18.05 35.30
C GLY A 396 -4.83 17.74 34.35
N GLU A 397 -3.96 16.79 34.69
CA GLU A 397 -2.88 16.30 33.82
C GLU A 397 -3.35 15.06 33.04
N GLU A 398 -2.98 14.95 31.77
CA GLU A 398 -3.29 13.77 30.95
C GLU A 398 -2.44 12.57 31.39
N GLU A 399 -3.12 11.52 31.85
CA GLU A 399 -2.51 10.23 32.21
C GLU A 399 -3.10 9.12 31.31
N ASN A 400 -2.23 8.23 30.82
CA ASN A 400 -2.66 7.07 30.06
C ASN A 400 -3.23 6.02 31.02
N VAL A 401 -4.55 5.94 31.11
CA VAL A 401 -5.24 4.95 31.93
C VAL A 401 -5.47 3.69 31.12
N PHE A 402 -5.06 2.55 31.69
CA PHE A 402 -5.33 1.23 31.12
C PHE A 402 -6.78 0.84 31.43
N LEU A 403 -7.59 0.69 30.40
CA LEU A 403 -9.03 0.41 30.49
C LEU A 403 -9.37 -1.08 30.54
N GLY A 404 -8.35 -1.95 30.56
CA GLY A 404 -8.55 -3.39 30.51
C GLY A 404 -8.95 -3.91 29.12
N PRO A 405 -9.26 -5.22 29.03
CA PRO A 405 -9.76 -5.84 27.81
C PRO A 405 -11.10 -5.23 27.37
N ARG A 406 -11.30 -5.15 26.06
CA ARG A 406 -12.55 -4.71 25.44
C ARG A 406 -13.03 -5.69 24.39
N VAL A 407 -14.36 -5.79 24.25
CA VAL A 407 -15.03 -6.50 23.17
C VAL A 407 -15.89 -5.49 22.39
N ASP A 408 -15.73 -5.48 21.07
CA ASP A 408 -16.59 -4.76 20.16
C ASP A 408 -17.53 -5.75 19.47
N PHE A 409 -18.82 -5.44 19.43
CA PHE A 409 -19.84 -6.28 18.80
C PHE A 409 -20.97 -5.44 18.23
N ARG A 410 -21.78 -6.03 17.37
CA ARG A 410 -23.01 -5.43 16.87
C ARG A 410 -24.19 -6.27 17.29
N LEU A 411 -25.23 -5.61 17.79
CA LEU A 411 -26.48 -6.26 18.17
C LEU A 411 -27.52 -5.96 17.10
N VAL A 412 -28.06 -7.00 16.48
CA VAL A 412 -28.97 -6.92 15.35
C VAL A 412 -30.34 -7.47 15.76
N ASP A 413 -31.39 -6.72 15.43
CA ASP A 413 -32.76 -7.16 15.63
C ASP A 413 -33.30 -7.98 14.44
N ARG A 414 -34.52 -8.51 14.56
CA ARG A 414 -35.18 -9.28 13.49
C ARG A 414 -35.46 -8.48 12.21
N THR A 415 -35.41 -7.15 12.28
CA THR A 415 -35.61 -6.27 11.12
C THR A 415 -34.31 -6.05 10.34
N GLY A 416 -33.16 -6.46 10.91
CA GLY A 416 -31.82 -6.25 10.37
C GLY A 416 -31.21 -4.90 10.74
N ALA A 417 -31.91 -4.10 11.54
CA ALA A 417 -31.34 -2.91 12.15
C ALA A 417 -30.44 -3.33 13.31
N GLY A 418 -29.29 -2.66 13.47
CA GLY A 418 -28.39 -3.03 14.55
C GLY A 418 -27.44 -1.91 14.94
N LEU A 419 -27.14 -1.87 16.24
CA LEU A 419 -26.27 -0.89 16.87
C LEU A 419 -24.92 -1.53 17.20
N TYR A 420 -23.86 -0.71 17.13
CA TYR A 420 -22.51 -1.15 17.47
C TYR A 420 -22.22 -0.81 18.92
N TYR A 421 -21.66 -1.77 19.63
CA TYR A 421 -21.31 -1.69 21.03
C TYR A 421 -19.83 -1.90 21.27
N ARG A 422 -19.32 -1.26 22.33
CA ARG A 422 -17.97 -1.44 22.84
C ARG A 422 -18.01 -1.55 24.35
N ASN A 423 -17.63 -2.70 24.87
CA ASN A 423 -17.69 -2.98 26.31
C ASN A 423 -16.31 -3.26 26.86
N TYR A 424 -16.03 -2.66 28.02
CA TYR A 424 -14.81 -2.89 28.77
C TYR A 424 -15.07 -3.87 29.91
N GLN A 425 -14.11 -4.74 30.18
CA GLN A 425 -14.23 -5.75 31.22
C GLN A 425 -14.29 -5.16 32.64
N ASN A 426 -13.43 -4.17 32.89
CA ASN A 426 -13.21 -3.64 34.23
C ASN A 426 -13.85 -2.25 34.38
N PRO A 427 -14.28 -1.88 35.60
CA PRO A 427 -14.75 -0.53 35.84
C PRO A 427 -13.58 0.46 35.80
N ILE A 428 -13.82 1.63 35.23
CA ILE A 428 -12.82 2.65 34.93
C ILE A 428 -12.96 3.80 35.93
N PRO A 429 -11.86 4.27 36.54
CA PRO A 429 -11.90 5.41 37.46
C PRO A 429 -12.17 6.72 36.72
N GLN A 430 -13.14 7.48 37.21
CA GLN A 430 -13.49 8.81 36.70
C GLN A 430 -13.99 9.70 37.85
N GLU A 431 -13.36 10.88 38.00
CA GLU A 431 -13.76 11.91 38.97
C GLU A 431 -13.94 11.38 40.42
N GLY A 432 -13.13 10.41 40.85
CA GLY A 432 -13.18 9.84 42.20
C GLY A 432 -14.21 8.71 42.42
N ALA A 433 -14.89 8.26 41.37
CA ALA A 433 -15.74 7.06 41.37
C ALA A 433 -15.31 6.09 40.26
N LYS A 434 -15.88 4.90 40.20
CA LYS A 434 -15.59 3.90 39.16
C LYS A 434 -16.85 3.52 38.41
N TYR A 435 -16.73 3.37 37.09
CA TYR A 435 -17.88 3.09 36.22
C TYR A 435 -17.59 1.97 35.25
N PHE A 436 -18.56 1.07 35.08
CA PHE A 436 -18.60 0.17 33.95
C PHE A 436 -19.06 0.94 32.72
N LEU A 437 -18.24 0.90 31.66
CA LEU A 437 -18.49 1.64 30.43
C LEU A 437 -18.98 0.73 29.31
N SER A 438 -20.05 1.17 28.65
CA SER A 438 -20.50 0.60 27.39
C SER A 438 -20.77 1.69 26.37
N GLY A 439 -20.01 1.70 25.29
CA GLY A 439 -20.23 2.60 24.15
C GLY A 439 -21.30 2.06 23.22
N VAL A 440 -22.13 2.95 22.65
CA VAL A 440 -23.09 2.65 21.57
C VAL A 440 -22.96 3.67 20.43
N ARG A 441 -23.16 3.22 19.18
CA ARG A 441 -23.27 4.06 17.97
C ARG A 441 -24.10 3.39 16.88
N GLU A 442 -24.64 4.17 15.95
CA GLU A 442 -25.44 3.65 14.83
C GLU A 442 -24.57 3.20 13.65
N SER A 443 -23.44 3.88 13.42
CA SER A 443 -22.57 3.65 12.27
C SER A 443 -21.09 3.57 12.67
N PRO A 444 -20.26 2.76 11.98
CA PRO A 444 -18.82 2.70 12.22
C PRO A 444 -18.08 4.04 12.05
N ALA A 445 -18.66 4.98 11.32
CA ALA A 445 -18.11 6.31 11.09
C ALA A 445 -18.39 7.31 12.24
N GLU A 446 -19.27 6.97 13.17
CA GLU A 446 -19.65 7.83 14.29
C GLU A 446 -18.82 7.54 15.56
N GLU A 447 -18.72 8.54 16.42
CA GLU A 447 -18.14 8.40 17.76
C GLU A 447 -19.11 7.66 18.68
N PHE A 448 -18.55 6.91 19.64
CA PHE A 448 -19.35 6.21 20.65
C PHE A 448 -19.94 7.19 21.66
N SER A 449 -21.23 7.04 21.94
CA SER A 449 -21.87 7.58 23.14
C SER A 449 -21.78 6.55 24.26
N TYR A 450 -21.39 6.94 25.46
CA TYR A 450 -21.12 5.99 26.55
C TYR A 450 -22.22 5.98 27.60
N LEU A 451 -22.63 4.77 27.98
CA LEU A 451 -23.36 4.47 29.20
C LEU A 451 -22.36 4.26 30.35
N PHE A 452 -22.60 4.97 31.45
CA PHE A 452 -21.81 4.90 32.67
C PHE A 452 -22.66 4.23 33.76
N ILE A 453 -22.30 3.03 34.18
CA ILE A 453 -22.96 2.34 35.30
C ILE A 453 -22.04 2.40 36.51
N PRO A 454 -22.45 2.99 37.65
CA PRO A 454 -21.56 3.11 38.80
C PRO A 454 -21.27 1.72 39.39
N ALA A 455 -19.99 1.46 39.63
CA ALA A 455 -19.56 0.28 40.37
C ALA A 455 -19.83 0.48 41.87
N ASP A 456 -20.09 -0.61 42.59
CA ASP A 456 -20.15 -0.60 44.05
C ASP A 456 -18.76 -0.65 44.71
N ALA A 457 -18.72 -0.72 46.04
CA ALA A 457 -17.50 -0.74 46.83
C ALA A 457 -16.60 -1.96 46.56
N ASP A 458 -17.15 -3.04 46.00
CA ASP A 458 -16.44 -4.27 45.63
C ASP A 458 -16.06 -4.29 44.13
N ASP A 459 -16.13 -3.13 43.46
CA ASP A 459 -15.93 -2.96 42.01
C ASP A 459 -16.90 -3.83 41.17
N SER A 460 -18.13 -4.01 41.66
CA SER A 460 -19.14 -4.91 41.08
C SER A 460 -20.36 -4.15 40.54
N LEU A 461 -21.18 -4.84 39.74
CA LEU A 461 -22.48 -4.35 39.24
C LEU A 461 -23.65 -4.75 40.15
N ASP A 462 -23.42 -5.53 41.21
CA ASP A 462 -24.48 -6.19 41.97
C ASP A 462 -25.41 -5.20 42.66
N ARG A 463 -24.88 -4.12 43.23
CA ARG A 463 -25.72 -3.05 43.80
C ARG A 463 -26.64 -2.42 42.76
N PHE A 464 -26.11 -2.12 41.56
CA PHE A 464 -26.90 -1.53 40.47
C PHE A 464 -27.99 -2.50 39.98
N ARG A 465 -27.64 -3.78 39.80
CA ARG A 465 -28.59 -4.84 39.40
C ARG A 465 -29.69 -5.05 40.43
N THR A 466 -29.35 -4.98 41.71
CA THR A 466 -30.29 -5.12 42.83
C THR A 466 -31.24 -3.93 42.87
N TYR A 467 -30.71 -2.70 42.81
CA TYR A 467 -31.51 -1.49 42.74
C TYR A 467 -32.47 -1.48 41.55
N LEU A 468 -31.99 -1.85 40.35
CA LEU A 468 -32.81 -1.95 39.15
C LEU A 468 -33.89 -3.03 39.27
N THR A 469 -33.56 -4.19 39.84
CA THR A 469 -34.53 -5.27 40.07
C THR A 469 -35.63 -4.85 41.04
N MET A 470 -35.27 -4.25 42.17
CA MET A 470 -36.23 -3.72 43.14
C MET A 470 -37.09 -2.60 42.55
N LEU A 471 -36.52 -1.75 41.69
CA LEU A 471 -37.24 -0.71 41.00
C LEU A 471 -38.31 -1.28 40.06
N HIS A 472 -38.08 -2.44 39.44
CA HIS A 472 -39.08 -3.11 38.62
C HIS A 472 -40.06 -3.99 39.42
N ASP A 473 -39.83 -4.25 40.69
CA ASP A 473 -40.72 -5.04 41.57
C ASP A 473 -41.89 -4.19 42.12
N ASP A 474 -43.13 -4.61 41.84
CA ASP A 474 -44.33 -3.87 42.25
C ASP A 474 -44.58 -3.90 43.76
N GLU A 475 -44.28 -5.03 44.42
CA GLU A 475 -44.47 -5.16 45.87
C GLU A 475 -43.46 -4.28 46.61
N VAL A 476 -42.20 -4.29 46.17
CA VAL A 476 -41.13 -3.47 46.76
C VAL A 476 -41.41 -1.97 46.54
N ARG A 477 -41.71 -1.55 45.29
CA ARG A 477 -42.07 -0.15 45.02
C ARG A 477 -43.24 0.33 45.88
N MET A 478 -44.28 -0.48 46.01
CA MET A 478 -45.45 -0.13 46.82
C MET A 478 -45.11 -0.04 48.31
N ALA A 479 -44.29 -0.95 48.84
CA ALA A 479 -43.84 -0.92 50.23
C ALA A 479 -43.03 0.34 50.55
N VAL A 480 -42.05 0.66 49.71
CA VAL A 480 -41.22 1.88 49.80
C VAL A 480 -42.10 3.14 49.70
N ALA A 481 -43.02 3.17 48.75
CA ALA A 481 -43.94 4.29 48.58
C ALA A 481 -44.85 4.51 49.81
N GLN A 482 -45.32 3.43 50.44
CA GLN A 482 -46.09 3.52 51.68
C GLN A 482 -45.26 4.04 52.84
N GLN A 483 -43.98 3.67 52.93
CA GLN A 483 -43.04 4.16 53.94
C GLN A 483 -42.76 5.65 53.75
N ALA A 484 -42.48 6.08 52.52
CA ALA A 484 -42.27 7.49 52.19
C ALA A 484 -43.51 8.35 52.52
N ALA A 485 -44.72 7.81 52.33
CA ALA A 485 -45.97 8.53 52.61
C ALA A 485 -46.32 8.65 54.11
N ARG A 486 -45.64 7.94 55.02
CA ARG A 486 -45.95 7.97 56.48
C ARG A 486 -45.76 9.36 57.10
N GLY A 487 -44.82 10.17 56.58
CA GLY A 487 -44.58 11.53 57.06
C GLY A 487 -45.66 12.55 56.68
N SER A 488 -46.63 12.16 55.84
CA SER A 488 -47.63 13.07 55.24
C SER A 488 -49.04 12.93 55.82
N GLU A 489 -49.22 12.11 56.86
CA GLU A 489 -50.52 11.76 57.47
C GLU A 489 -51.35 12.96 57.92
N GLU A 490 -50.72 14.00 58.48
CA GLU A 490 -51.44 15.15 59.05
C GLU A 490 -51.93 16.18 58.01
N MET A 491 -51.39 16.19 56.78
CA MET A 491 -51.69 17.25 55.80
C MET A 491 -52.77 16.90 54.76
N MET A 492 -53.03 15.62 54.50
CA MET A 492 -53.75 15.18 53.29
C MET A 492 -54.90 14.18 53.55
N GLY A 493 -55.61 14.29 54.67
CA GLY A 493 -56.89 13.58 54.87
C GLY A 493 -56.80 12.16 55.44
N GLY A 494 -55.72 11.82 56.16
CA GLY A 494 -55.58 10.53 56.87
C GLY A 494 -55.19 9.36 55.95
N GLU A 495 -55.63 8.15 56.31
CA GLU A 495 -55.19 6.90 55.69
C GLU A 495 -55.47 6.81 54.18
N GLU A 496 -56.61 7.34 53.70
CA GLU A 496 -56.94 7.34 52.26
C GLU A 496 -55.99 8.23 51.44
N GLY A 497 -55.64 9.40 51.96
CA GLY A 497 -54.69 10.31 51.31
C GLY A 497 -53.27 9.72 51.29
N ARG A 498 -52.86 9.06 52.38
CA ARG A 498 -51.58 8.34 52.46
C ARG A 498 -51.48 7.25 51.39
N GLN A 499 -52.53 6.45 51.22
CA GLN A 499 -52.58 5.42 50.17
C GLN A 499 -52.59 6.02 48.76
N ALA A 500 -53.28 7.15 48.55
CA ALA A 500 -53.27 7.83 47.26
C ALA A 500 -51.86 8.33 46.89
N ILE A 501 -51.14 8.94 47.83
CA ILE A 501 -49.75 9.38 47.64
C ILE A 501 -48.85 8.18 47.32
N ALA A 502 -48.94 7.10 48.11
CA ALA A 502 -48.13 5.90 47.87
C ALA A 502 -48.36 5.31 46.46
N ARG A 503 -49.61 5.26 46.00
CA ARG A 503 -49.91 4.83 44.62
C ARG A 503 -49.30 5.76 43.56
N THR A 504 -49.34 7.08 43.79
CA THR A 504 -48.71 8.04 42.89
C THR A 504 -47.19 7.86 42.86
N VAL A 505 -46.52 7.71 44.01
CA VAL A 505 -45.06 7.50 44.05
C VAL A 505 -44.68 6.20 43.34
N SER A 506 -45.38 5.11 43.63
CA SER A 506 -45.15 3.80 43.00
C SER A 506 -45.33 3.86 41.48
N MET A 507 -46.35 4.59 41.01
CA MET A 507 -46.59 4.81 39.58
C MET A 507 -45.47 5.63 38.94
N LEU A 508 -45.05 6.74 39.57
CA LEU A 508 -43.95 7.56 39.04
C LEU A 508 -42.63 6.79 39.00
N MET A 509 -42.33 5.96 40.02
CA MET A 509 -41.16 5.09 40.03
C MET A 509 -41.23 4.04 38.91
N GLN A 510 -42.40 3.46 38.65
CA GLN A 510 -42.59 2.54 37.53
C GLN A 510 -42.37 3.26 36.18
N THR A 511 -42.98 4.43 35.98
CA THR A 511 -42.81 5.21 34.75
C THR A 511 -41.34 5.62 34.54
N PHE A 512 -40.64 5.97 35.61
CA PHE A 512 -39.20 6.23 35.58
C PHE A 512 -38.41 4.98 35.20
N ALA A 513 -38.73 3.82 35.76
CA ALA A 513 -38.08 2.56 35.43
C ALA A 513 -38.25 2.16 33.97
N GLU A 514 -39.39 2.48 33.36
CA GLU A 514 -39.72 2.11 31.98
C GLU A 514 -39.17 3.09 30.93
N GLY A 515 -39.01 4.38 31.26
CA GLY A 515 -38.62 5.39 30.26
C GLY A 515 -37.89 6.62 30.78
N GLY A 516 -37.33 6.55 31.99
CA GLY A 516 -36.54 7.63 32.59
C GLY A 516 -37.34 8.89 32.89
N TYR A 517 -36.63 10.01 33.07
CA TYR A 517 -37.25 11.31 33.31
C TYR A 517 -38.14 11.81 32.16
N PRO A 518 -37.82 11.58 30.86
CA PRO A 518 -38.71 11.97 29.76
C PRO A 518 -40.10 11.34 29.83
N ALA A 519 -40.20 10.06 30.23
CA ALA A 519 -41.49 9.39 30.39
C ALA A 519 -42.29 9.95 31.58
N VAL A 520 -41.60 10.25 32.68
CA VAL A 520 -42.22 10.89 33.86
C VAL A 520 -42.75 12.28 33.51
N ASP A 521 -41.97 13.08 32.77
CA ASP A 521 -42.37 14.42 32.35
C ASP A 521 -43.61 14.36 31.44
N ALA A 522 -43.63 13.45 30.45
CA ALA A 522 -44.78 13.23 29.59
C ALA A 522 -46.04 12.81 30.38
N GLU A 523 -45.89 11.98 31.41
CA GLU A 523 -46.99 11.57 32.28
C GLU A 523 -47.52 12.75 33.13
N ILE A 524 -46.62 13.61 33.62
CA ILE A 524 -46.95 14.83 34.35
C ILE A 524 -47.73 15.80 33.45
N GLU A 525 -47.27 16.01 32.21
CA GLU A 525 -47.92 16.91 31.25
C GLU A 525 -49.34 16.48 30.89
N GLN A 526 -49.58 15.16 30.80
CA GLN A 526 -50.90 14.60 30.51
C GLN A 526 -51.87 14.75 31.67
N ARG A 527 -51.38 14.68 32.92
CA ARG A 527 -52.22 14.72 34.12
C ARG A 527 -52.47 16.14 34.66
N ILE A 528 -51.57 17.09 34.40
CA ILE A 528 -51.62 18.43 35.00
C ILE A 528 -51.96 19.52 33.96
N PRO A 529 -52.98 20.36 34.21
CA PRO A 529 -53.31 21.50 33.35
C PRO A 529 -52.16 22.51 33.20
N GLU A 530 -52.01 23.12 32.03
CA GLU A 530 -50.92 24.05 31.65
C GLU A 530 -50.55 25.09 32.72
N GLY A 531 -51.56 25.71 33.34
CA GLY A 531 -51.35 26.76 34.34
C GLY A 531 -50.78 26.31 35.69
N GLN A 532 -50.62 25.00 35.93
CA GLN A 532 -50.14 24.44 37.20
C GLN A 532 -48.91 23.53 37.04
N ARG A 533 -48.42 23.32 35.81
CA ARG A 533 -47.34 22.36 35.52
C ARG A 533 -46.03 22.68 36.24
N GLU A 534 -45.63 23.94 36.27
CA GLU A 534 -44.36 24.35 36.90
C GLU A 534 -44.36 24.09 38.43
N GLN A 535 -45.47 24.38 39.10
CA GLN A 535 -45.57 24.22 40.56
C GLN A 535 -45.86 22.77 40.99
N LEU A 536 -46.79 22.08 40.31
CA LEU A 536 -47.17 20.71 40.68
C LEU A 536 -46.20 19.66 40.11
N GLY A 537 -45.59 19.91 38.95
CA GLY A 537 -44.58 19.03 38.36
C GLY A 537 -43.33 18.92 39.24
N GLY A 538 -42.82 20.05 39.75
CA GLY A 538 -41.69 20.05 40.68
C GLY A 538 -41.95 19.25 41.96
N LEU A 539 -43.17 19.31 42.50
CA LEU A 539 -43.58 18.50 43.65
C LEU A 539 -43.60 17.00 43.33
N LEU A 540 -44.06 16.61 42.13
CA LEU A 540 -44.07 15.20 41.71
C LEU A 540 -42.65 14.66 41.50
N PHE A 541 -41.74 15.44 40.93
CA PHE A 541 -40.32 15.06 40.83
C PHE A 541 -39.66 14.94 42.21
N GLN A 542 -39.97 15.83 43.16
CA GLN A 542 -39.48 15.71 44.53
C GLN A 542 -39.98 14.43 45.20
N VAL A 543 -41.25 14.07 44.98
CA VAL A 543 -41.85 12.84 45.49
C VAL A 543 -41.24 11.59 44.83
N LEU A 544 -41.01 11.63 43.51
CA LEU A 544 -40.29 10.57 42.79
C LEU A 544 -38.89 10.36 43.37
N ASN A 545 -38.09 11.43 43.48
CA ASN A 545 -36.72 11.35 44.02
C ASN A 545 -36.71 10.83 45.47
N SER A 546 -37.71 11.21 46.28
CA SER A 546 -37.87 10.66 47.63
C SER A 546 -38.19 9.16 47.61
N GLY A 547 -38.98 8.70 46.64
CA GLY A 547 -39.26 7.29 46.42
C GLY A 547 -38.02 6.50 45.97
N LEU A 548 -37.27 7.03 45.00
CA LEU A 548 -36.01 6.44 44.53
C LEU A 548 -34.96 6.35 45.64
N GLN A 549 -34.83 7.40 46.47
CA GLN A 549 -33.97 7.37 47.65
C GLN A 549 -34.45 6.34 48.68
N GLY A 550 -35.76 6.25 48.91
CA GLY A 550 -36.34 5.24 49.79
C GLY A 550 -36.07 3.81 49.32
N LEU A 551 -36.09 3.59 48.00
CA LEU A 551 -35.76 2.30 47.39
C LEU A 551 -34.27 1.98 47.58
N TYR A 552 -33.41 2.98 47.40
CA TYR A 552 -31.97 2.82 47.61
C TYR A 552 -31.63 2.45 49.06
N MET A 553 -32.36 3.01 50.02
CA MET A 553 -32.21 2.64 51.43
C MET A 553 -32.52 1.17 51.70
N GLU A 554 -33.48 0.57 50.98
CA GLU A 554 -33.76 -0.86 51.10
C GLU A 554 -32.58 -1.71 50.58
N VAL A 555 -31.97 -1.30 49.47
CA VAL A 555 -30.75 -1.94 48.94
C VAL A 555 -29.61 -1.88 49.95
N LEU A 556 -29.37 -0.70 50.55
CA LEU A 556 -28.35 -0.52 51.57
C LEU A 556 -28.64 -1.32 52.85
N GLU A 557 -29.91 -1.46 53.24
CA GLU A 557 -30.32 -2.29 54.38
C GLU A 557 -30.04 -3.78 54.14
N GLU A 558 -30.29 -4.29 52.92
CA GLU A 558 -29.92 -5.66 52.53
C GLU A 558 -28.41 -5.90 52.56
N GLU A 559 -27.61 -4.90 52.18
CA GLU A 559 -26.15 -4.93 52.27
C GLU A 559 -25.61 -4.72 53.70
N GLY A 560 -26.47 -4.37 54.67
CA GLY A 560 -26.09 -4.11 56.05
C GLY A 560 -25.43 -2.74 56.29
N VAL A 561 -25.61 -1.79 55.38
CA VAL A 561 -25.09 -0.42 55.46
C VAL A 561 -26.05 0.45 56.28
N VAL A 562 -25.55 1.00 57.40
CA VAL A 562 -26.40 1.67 58.42
C VAL A 562 -26.45 3.19 58.27
N ALA A 563 -25.54 3.80 57.49
CA ALA A 563 -25.46 5.24 57.33
C ALA A 563 -25.18 5.64 55.87
N ILE A 564 -25.96 6.61 55.37
CA ILE A 564 -25.73 7.22 54.04
C ILE A 564 -24.52 8.15 54.15
N THR A 565 -23.48 7.88 53.37
CA THR A 565 -22.32 8.77 53.19
C THR A 565 -22.51 9.68 51.96
N GLU A 566 -21.62 10.65 51.77
CA GLU A 566 -21.60 11.46 50.54
C GLU A 566 -21.34 10.60 49.29
N GLU A 567 -20.51 9.55 49.42
CA GLU A 567 -20.25 8.57 48.34
C GLU A 567 -21.53 7.80 47.99
N GLU A 568 -22.31 7.40 48.98
CA GLU A 568 -23.58 6.69 48.75
C GLU A 568 -24.64 7.57 48.07
N GLN A 569 -24.69 8.85 48.44
CA GLN A 569 -25.58 9.78 47.75
C GLN A 569 -25.14 10.00 46.30
N ARG A 570 -23.83 10.15 46.05
CA ARG A 570 -23.28 10.27 44.70
C ARG A 570 -23.59 9.02 43.86
N TRP A 571 -23.39 7.83 44.42
CA TRP A 571 -23.69 6.57 43.74
C TRP A 571 -25.15 6.51 43.30
N LEU A 572 -26.09 6.94 44.15
CA LEU A 572 -27.51 6.99 43.80
C LEU A 572 -27.78 7.97 42.65
N GLU A 573 -27.19 9.16 42.67
CA GLU A 573 -27.32 10.16 41.60
C GLU A 573 -26.79 9.60 40.26
N ASP A 574 -25.66 8.90 40.30
CA ASP A 574 -25.07 8.24 39.14
C ASP A 574 -25.92 7.07 38.64
N ALA A 575 -26.47 6.25 39.54
CA ALA A 575 -27.33 5.12 39.19
C ALA A 575 -28.64 5.58 38.55
N VAL A 576 -29.27 6.63 39.09
CA VAL A 576 -30.46 7.26 38.50
C VAL A 576 -30.14 7.83 37.11
N SER A 577 -28.97 8.44 36.95
CA SER A 577 -28.51 8.97 35.65
C SER A 577 -28.26 7.85 34.65
N ALA A 578 -27.67 6.74 35.08
CA ALA A 578 -27.47 5.54 34.27
C ALA A 578 -28.80 4.95 33.79
N ILE A 579 -29.80 4.81 34.68
CA ILE A 579 -31.14 4.32 34.33
C ILE A 579 -31.80 5.23 33.28
N ASN A 580 -31.68 6.55 33.44
CA ASN A 580 -32.20 7.50 32.45
C ASN A 580 -31.49 7.36 31.08
N ALA A 581 -30.20 7.04 31.07
CA ALA A 581 -29.42 6.83 29.85
C ALA A 581 -29.78 5.51 29.13
N LEU A 582 -30.35 4.51 29.82
CA LEU A 582 -30.76 3.23 29.20
C LEU A 582 -31.74 3.41 28.04
N ASN A 583 -32.57 4.45 28.09
CA ASN A 583 -33.51 4.78 27.00
C ASN A 583 -32.81 5.09 25.66
N PHE A 584 -31.56 5.57 25.71
CA PHE A 584 -30.76 5.87 24.51
C PHE A 584 -29.73 4.77 24.19
N TYR A 585 -29.53 3.82 25.10
CA TYR A 585 -28.57 2.72 24.94
C TYR A 585 -29.04 1.66 23.94
N GLY A 586 -30.36 1.49 23.76
CA GLY A 586 -30.99 0.67 22.74
C GLY A 586 -30.94 -0.84 22.97
N SER A 587 -29.97 -1.35 23.73
CA SER A 587 -29.89 -2.78 24.07
C SER A 587 -30.70 -3.10 25.34
N PRO A 588 -31.45 -4.21 25.37
CA PRO A 588 -32.11 -4.68 26.58
C PRO A 588 -31.15 -5.38 27.56
N TYR A 589 -29.87 -5.54 27.17
CA TYR A 589 -28.82 -6.18 27.95
C TYR A 589 -27.60 -5.29 28.09
N PHE A 590 -26.97 -5.33 29.26
CA PHE A 590 -25.58 -4.94 29.43
C PHE A 590 -24.72 -6.20 29.30
N PHE A 591 -23.80 -6.22 28.34
CA PHE A 591 -22.92 -7.37 28.13
C PHE A 591 -21.61 -7.18 28.86
N ARG A 592 -21.28 -8.10 29.76
CA ARG A 592 -20.03 -8.09 30.54
C ARG A 592 -19.11 -9.20 30.03
N LEU A 593 -17.83 -8.89 29.84
CA LEU A 593 -16.80 -9.90 29.57
C LEU A 593 -16.38 -10.54 30.89
N ASP A 594 -16.47 -11.86 31.01
CA ASP A 594 -16.03 -12.61 32.19
C ASP A 594 -14.63 -13.17 32.03
N ASP A 595 -14.38 -13.87 30.92
CA ASP A 595 -13.10 -14.54 30.65
C ASP A 595 -12.82 -14.60 29.14
N PHE A 596 -11.58 -14.87 28.75
CA PHE A 596 -11.20 -15.00 27.35
C PHE A 596 -9.96 -15.89 27.11
N ASP A 597 -9.95 -16.61 25.99
CA ASP A 597 -8.77 -17.28 25.41
C ASP A 597 -8.32 -16.46 24.20
N HIS A 598 -7.39 -15.53 24.43
CA HIS A 598 -6.88 -14.62 23.41
C HIS A 598 -6.12 -15.37 22.32
N ARG A 599 -6.44 -15.05 21.07
CA ARG A 599 -5.79 -15.57 19.86
C ARG A 599 -5.48 -14.42 18.95
N GLU A 600 -4.26 -14.38 18.43
CA GLU A 600 -3.88 -13.42 17.39
C GLU A 600 -3.91 -14.09 16.02
N ALA A 601 -3.97 -13.27 14.97
CA ALA A 601 -3.77 -13.67 13.59
C ALA A 601 -2.65 -12.85 12.96
N SER A 602 -1.81 -13.54 12.21
CA SER A 602 -0.74 -12.93 11.44
C SER A 602 -1.24 -12.69 10.01
N GLY A 603 -1.27 -11.41 9.62
CA GLY A 603 -1.45 -11.01 8.23
C GLY A 603 -0.14 -11.14 7.46
N LEU A 604 -0.08 -12.17 6.63
CA LEU A 604 1.08 -12.50 5.81
C LEU A 604 0.85 -12.04 4.38
N GLN A 605 1.86 -11.40 3.81
CA GLN A 605 1.91 -11.13 2.38
C GLN A 605 2.92 -12.05 1.72
N ILE A 606 2.48 -12.88 0.77
CA ILE A 606 3.32 -13.84 0.07
C ILE A 606 3.49 -13.39 -1.38
N ALA A 607 4.73 -13.32 -1.83
CA ALA A 607 5.07 -12.89 -3.19
C ALA A 607 6.03 -13.87 -3.87
N LYS A 608 5.85 -14.05 -5.18
CA LYS A 608 6.79 -14.76 -6.07
C LYS A 608 7.20 -13.82 -7.20
N ALA A 609 8.49 -13.51 -7.29
CA ALA A 609 9.03 -12.51 -8.21
C ALA A 609 10.28 -13.02 -8.97
N PRO A 610 10.13 -13.90 -9.98
CA PRO A 610 11.26 -14.48 -10.71
C PRO A 610 12.06 -13.47 -11.55
N GLY A 611 11.44 -12.35 -11.94
CA GLY A 611 11.99 -11.25 -12.70
C GLY A 611 12.97 -10.38 -11.90
N GLU A 612 13.00 -10.47 -10.57
CA GLU A 612 13.86 -9.66 -9.70
C GLU A 612 15.35 -9.76 -10.12
N SER A 613 15.81 -10.99 -10.30
CA SER A 613 17.18 -11.28 -10.78
C SER A 613 17.47 -10.69 -12.16
N THR A 614 16.45 -10.65 -13.02
CA THR A 614 16.52 -10.08 -14.37
C THR A 614 16.64 -8.56 -14.28
N VAL A 615 15.83 -7.92 -13.42
CA VAL A 615 15.90 -6.47 -13.16
C VAL A 615 17.26 -6.07 -12.63
N TYR A 616 17.82 -6.80 -11.66
CA TYR A 616 19.17 -6.52 -11.15
C TYR A 616 20.24 -6.67 -12.22
N THR A 617 20.17 -7.72 -13.04
CA THR A 617 21.10 -7.93 -14.15
C THR A 617 21.05 -6.77 -15.14
N GLY A 618 19.85 -6.35 -15.54
CA GLY A 618 19.67 -5.20 -16.44
C GLY A 618 20.15 -3.88 -15.82
N SER A 619 20.00 -3.71 -14.51
CA SER A 619 20.46 -2.54 -13.76
C SER A 619 21.99 -2.46 -13.73
N VAL A 620 22.67 -3.59 -13.48
CA VAL A 620 24.14 -3.68 -13.57
C VAL A 620 24.62 -3.37 -14.98
N MET A 621 23.96 -3.91 -16.02
CA MET A 621 24.27 -3.58 -17.41
C MET A 621 24.14 -2.08 -17.67
N LEU A 622 23.05 -1.46 -17.21
CA LEU A 622 22.80 -0.04 -17.38
C LEU A 622 23.89 0.81 -16.72
N ILE A 623 24.26 0.49 -15.47
CA ILE A 623 25.34 1.17 -14.72
C ILE A 623 26.67 1.08 -15.46
N ILE A 624 27.09 -0.13 -15.86
CA ILE A 624 28.33 -0.35 -16.61
C ILE A 624 28.27 0.40 -17.96
N GLY A 625 27.11 0.40 -18.61
CA GLY A 625 26.91 1.05 -19.90
C GLY A 625 27.11 2.56 -19.82
N ILE A 626 26.49 3.19 -18.82
CA ILE A 626 26.66 4.62 -18.51
C ILE A 626 28.13 4.90 -18.19
N PHE A 627 28.76 4.12 -17.32
CA PHE A 627 30.16 4.29 -16.94
C PHE A 627 31.08 4.28 -18.17
N LEU A 628 30.92 3.30 -19.06
CA LEU A 628 31.70 3.21 -20.30
C LEU A 628 31.46 4.40 -21.24
N MET A 629 30.23 4.93 -21.31
CA MET A 629 29.90 6.08 -22.16
C MET A 629 30.49 7.39 -21.65
N PHE A 630 30.56 7.58 -20.32
CA PHE A 630 31.06 8.81 -19.70
C PHE A 630 32.58 8.82 -19.51
N TYR A 631 33.17 7.73 -19.03
CA TYR A 631 34.57 7.73 -18.60
C TYR A 631 35.56 7.19 -19.64
N VAL A 632 35.10 6.45 -20.65
CA VAL A 632 35.99 5.94 -21.71
C VAL A 632 35.89 6.83 -22.94
N SER A 633 36.96 7.53 -23.33
CA SER A 633 36.99 8.28 -24.59
C SER A 633 37.36 7.38 -25.78
N TYR A 634 36.57 7.39 -26.86
CA TYR A 634 36.89 6.67 -28.09
C TYR A 634 37.74 7.55 -29.01
N GLN A 635 38.98 7.13 -29.23
CA GLN A 635 39.99 7.89 -30.00
C GLN A 635 40.44 7.09 -31.23
N ARG A 636 40.56 7.78 -32.37
CA ARG A 636 41.15 7.25 -33.60
C ARG A 636 42.31 8.13 -34.04
N LEU A 637 43.37 7.48 -34.49
CA LEU A 637 44.57 8.13 -35.02
C LEU A 637 44.94 7.46 -36.35
N TRP A 638 45.35 8.25 -37.31
CA TRP A 638 45.87 7.79 -38.60
C TRP A 638 47.25 8.40 -38.84
N ILE A 639 48.16 7.60 -39.35
CA ILE A 639 49.49 8.03 -39.79
C ILE A 639 49.68 7.48 -41.20
N VAL A 640 50.02 8.37 -42.12
CA VAL A 640 50.40 8.04 -43.50
C VAL A 640 51.88 8.34 -43.63
N ALA A 641 52.66 7.37 -44.09
CA ALA A 641 54.09 7.53 -44.35
C ALA A 641 54.39 7.12 -45.80
N ARG A 642 55.08 7.98 -46.56
CA ARG A 642 55.57 7.68 -47.92
C ARG A 642 57.04 8.11 -48.05
N PRO A 643 57.86 7.41 -48.83
CA PRO A 643 59.22 7.88 -49.13
C PRO A 643 59.17 9.21 -49.91
N ASN A 644 60.14 10.09 -49.66
CA ASN A 644 60.28 11.34 -50.39
C ASN A 644 60.69 11.08 -51.85
N GLU A 645 60.29 11.98 -52.76
CA GLU A 645 60.58 11.87 -54.20
C GLU A 645 62.09 11.80 -54.49
N ASP A 646 62.91 12.41 -53.63
CA ASP A 646 64.38 12.42 -53.70
C ASP A 646 65.06 11.23 -53.00
N GLY A 647 64.29 10.30 -52.42
CA GLY A 647 64.79 9.11 -51.71
C GLY A 647 65.50 9.37 -50.37
N SER A 648 65.62 10.63 -49.95
CA SER A 648 66.40 11.09 -48.79
C SER A 648 65.62 11.15 -47.46
N GLY A 649 64.46 10.50 -47.37
CA GLY A 649 63.63 10.55 -46.16
C GLY A 649 62.20 10.05 -46.36
N THR A 650 61.35 10.32 -45.37
CA THR A 650 59.94 9.91 -45.31
C THR A 650 59.04 11.11 -45.05
N HIS A 651 58.07 11.32 -45.93
CA HIS A 651 56.97 12.27 -45.73
C HIS A 651 55.88 11.62 -44.88
N VAL A 652 55.47 12.31 -43.82
CA VAL A 652 54.49 11.80 -42.85
C VAL A 652 53.34 12.78 -42.67
N VAL A 653 52.12 12.24 -42.67
CA VAL A 653 50.91 12.97 -42.27
C VAL A 653 50.20 12.20 -41.17
N MET A 654 49.99 12.87 -40.03
CA MET A 654 49.26 12.33 -38.89
C MET A 654 47.96 13.10 -38.69
N ALA A 655 46.86 12.41 -38.40
CA ALA A 655 45.62 13.04 -37.96
C ALA A 655 44.89 12.22 -36.91
N GLY A 656 44.16 12.89 -36.03
CA GLY A 656 43.44 12.27 -34.92
C GLY A 656 42.02 12.79 -34.74
N THR A 657 41.17 11.99 -34.12
CA THR A 657 39.85 12.43 -33.67
C THR A 657 39.41 11.70 -32.40
N SER A 658 38.60 12.37 -31.60
CA SER A 658 37.96 11.81 -30.40
C SER A 658 36.46 12.06 -30.44
N ASN A 659 35.68 11.12 -29.91
CA ASN A 659 34.22 11.25 -29.81
C ASN A 659 33.77 12.27 -28.75
N ARG A 660 34.59 12.52 -27.73
CA ARG A 660 34.35 13.44 -26.60
C ARG A 660 35.66 14.11 -26.18
N HIS A 661 35.58 15.17 -25.36
CA HIS A 661 36.74 15.92 -24.84
C HIS A 661 37.72 16.35 -25.94
N ARG A 662 37.21 17.01 -26.99
CA ARG A 662 38.01 17.37 -28.18
C ARG A 662 39.22 18.23 -27.84
N VAL A 663 39.05 19.23 -26.97
CA VAL A 663 40.13 20.14 -26.55
C VAL A 663 41.24 19.40 -25.80
N GLU A 664 40.89 18.49 -24.90
CA GLU A 664 41.87 17.67 -24.16
C GLU A 664 42.58 16.67 -25.10
N PHE A 665 41.84 16.12 -26.06
CA PHE A 665 42.41 15.29 -27.11
C PHE A 665 43.37 16.07 -28.01
N GLU A 666 43.08 17.32 -28.35
CA GLU A 666 43.98 18.19 -29.13
C GLU A 666 45.29 18.45 -28.37
N LYS A 667 45.22 18.76 -27.07
CA LYS A 667 46.42 18.86 -26.22
C LYS A 667 47.21 17.56 -26.23
N ARG A 668 46.55 16.42 -26.05
CA ARG A 668 47.19 15.09 -26.10
C ARG A 668 47.76 14.77 -27.49
N PHE A 669 47.11 15.20 -28.55
CA PHE A 669 47.56 15.03 -29.93
C PHE A 669 48.86 15.81 -30.18
N ALA A 670 48.99 17.03 -29.64
CA ALA A 670 50.25 17.77 -29.71
C ALA A 670 51.41 17.03 -29.01
N HIS A 671 51.16 16.29 -27.93
CA HIS A 671 52.19 15.43 -27.31
C HIS A 671 52.53 14.23 -28.21
N LEU A 672 51.52 13.60 -28.82
CA LEU A 672 51.73 12.51 -29.78
C LEU A 672 52.53 12.98 -31.01
N GLU A 673 52.28 14.20 -31.48
CA GLU A 673 53.02 14.83 -32.57
C GLU A 673 54.49 15.01 -32.20
N ARG A 674 54.77 15.58 -31.01
CA ARG A 674 56.14 15.73 -30.51
C ARG A 674 56.88 14.40 -30.39
N TRP A 675 56.21 13.33 -29.95
CA TRP A 675 56.84 12.03 -29.80
C TRP A 675 56.99 11.25 -31.11
N ILE A 676 56.04 11.39 -32.05
CA ILE A 676 56.00 10.60 -33.29
C ILE A 676 56.72 11.32 -34.43
N ILE A 677 56.43 12.61 -34.66
CA ILE A 677 56.99 13.40 -35.76
C ILE A 677 58.27 14.10 -35.31
N GLU A 678 58.27 14.84 -34.19
CA GLU A 678 59.49 15.54 -33.73
C GLU A 678 60.52 14.62 -33.06
N GLN A 679 60.15 13.37 -32.76
CA GLN A 679 60.99 12.34 -32.11
C GLN A 679 61.64 12.76 -30.79
N LYS A 680 61.04 13.71 -30.07
CA LYS A 680 61.49 14.09 -28.73
C LYS A 680 61.21 12.94 -27.74
N ASN A 681 62.14 12.67 -26.84
CA ASN A 681 62.02 11.56 -25.89
C ASN A 681 60.86 11.77 -24.92
N VAL A 682 60.24 10.66 -24.50
CA VAL A 682 59.22 10.63 -23.43
C VAL A 682 59.96 10.87 -22.10
N GLY A 683 60.19 12.14 -21.74
CA GLY A 683 60.89 12.50 -20.51
C GLY A 683 61.49 13.91 -20.45
N ASP A 684 61.59 14.65 -21.56
CA ASP A 684 62.16 16.02 -21.56
C ASP A 684 61.16 17.12 -21.13
N ASP A 685 59.92 16.76 -20.77
CA ASP A 685 58.92 17.70 -20.20
C ASP A 685 58.96 17.61 -18.66
N ASP A 686 60.02 18.14 -18.04
CA ASP A 686 59.90 18.72 -16.70
C ASP A 686 59.78 20.24 -16.88
N SER A 687 58.55 20.74 -16.90
CA SER A 687 58.24 22.16 -16.72
C SER A 687 57.23 22.34 -15.57
N PRO A 688 57.36 23.43 -14.79
CA PRO A 688 57.07 23.44 -13.35
C PRO A 688 55.61 23.81 -13.03
N ASP A 689 54.64 23.03 -13.48
CA ASP A 689 53.20 23.26 -13.18
C ASP A 689 52.52 22.10 -12.44
N SER A 690 53.26 21.12 -11.92
CA SER A 690 52.70 20.01 -11.13
C SER A 690 52.51 20.31 -9.63
N ALA A 691 52.64 21.58 -9.22
CA ALA A 691 52.53 22.01 -7.83
C ALA A 691 51.21 22.72 -7.49
N THR A 692 50.08 22.34 -8.10
CA THR A 692 48.75 22.79 -7.63
C THR A 692 47.64 21.81 -8.04
N ASN A 693 47.63 20.62 -7.42
CA ASN A 693 46.37 19.98 -7.00
C ASN A 693 46.62 18.82 -6.04
N LYS A 694 46.83 19.16 -4.77
CA LYS A 694 46.48 18.31 -3.63
C LYS A 694 45.55 19.16 -2.76
N ASN A 695 44.41 18.58 -2.38
CA ASN A 695 43.29 19.11 -1.60
C ASN A 695 42.20 19.76 -2.48
N ASP A 696 41.20 19.00 -2.92
CA ASP A 696 39.95 18.68 -2.19
C ASP A 696 39.11 17.68 -2.98
#